data_AF-A0A067TUT3-F1
#
_entry.id   AF-A0A067TUT3-F1
#
_cell.length_a   1.000
_cell.length_b   1.000
_cell.length_c   1.000
_cell.angle_alpha   90.00
_cell.angle_beta   90.00
_cell.angle_gamma   90.00
#
_symmetry.space_group_name_H-M   'P 1'
#
loop_
_entity.id
_entity.type
_entity.pdbx_description
1 polymer ?
#
loop_
_entity_poly.entity_id
_entity_poly.type
_entity_poly.pdbx_seq_one_letter_code
_entity_poly.pdbx_strand_id
1 'polypeptide(L)'
;MSALDRDNRPFKRQKLEPTVLKPLPTDILLLSLPQLLAHPPTHRNHARANFLSSFALRKYLSLPNLEPNLECQAWTELAETGLKIGLDTVGVEDEVEKAITKALIIAHKHPSLRYYKPQITRLSARLAIHQGNQKLAQNTLKKVLTNFIVPSDPLHVQYAAHLAYISSHSNASDGDELSPYSPSTSSLKSLGAIRDLHDLAKLNNHREVVLFAMVLELRDLAHNGIWNRVGESLNNAEKDLNLLFEPVEESKGPLNASPAVPGKTKIEKVLIIHVLVIGILFYTYIGSSKDTQCRIKKLHEMLDGGALQAFGVSGIVDIDLPDLPPLRVQVTHPRVIFALGFLVSSVSKRDPVGRKPKRKVFASEGVLVVDKELKTDAPLPIWSSVADANEFYRRMSKMKADMICEIIGVCISRSEFDEAEHNLSQLIADTRTHGLFSIYSARITLHQAHLAHGLGRTEKALKCYQVAAYLSRKRPSNEPASDEDDSCEDYWVNVSARAGELWLLIGAASEVIDAAQREYEMEALRKAGAGVVKECEGLGGTLKAIGAVLAASLSKEFLVTKTHLRTALNLSTAAQDNHLRALVLSLVAAQYVHTSTEHAESMLGTAEQLAAGLGAQPKAVKTADVKKCPTPKSAAGATAGGDGIGNAHLRLWIGERSLELKKRAADEKGALKQAVVNEKFKDAVARVQKRKFNDVD
;
A
#
# COMPACT_ATOMS: atom_id res chain seq x y z
N MET A 1 -53.50 -16.40 -55.61
CA MET A 1 -53.00 -17.77 -55.34
C MET A 1 -51.52 -17.82 -55.70
N SER A 2 -50.61 -17.68 -54.73
CA SER A 2 -49.30 -18.35 -54.82
C SER A 2 -48.72 -18.47 -53.41
N ALA A 3 -48.44 -19.71 -53.03
CA ALA A 3 -47.67 -20.08 -51.87
C ALA A 3 -46.20 -20.08 -52.28
N LEU A 4 -45.31 -19.48 -51.48
CA LEU A 4 -43.89 -19.81 -51.46
C LEU A 4 -43.37 -19.59 -50.04
N ASP A 5 -43.53 -20.65 -49.26
CA ASP A 5 -42.88 -20.93 -48.01
C ASP A 5 -41.57 -21.68 -48.33
N ARG A 6 -40.40 -21.15 -47.93
CA ARG A 6 -39.13 -21.89 -47.87
C ARG A 6 -38.20 -21.30 -46.79
N ASP A 7 -38.42 -21.79 -45.58
CA ASP A 7 -37.40 -22.31 -44.64
C ASP A 7 -35.93 -22.16 -45.09
N ASN A 8 -35.24 -21.14 -44.57
CA ASN A 8 -33.78 -21.09 -44.50
C ASN A 8 -33.31 -21.90 -43.29
N ARG A 9 -33.18 -23.23 -43.47
CA ARG A 9 -32.42 -24.06 -42.52
C ARG A 9 -30.91 -23.84 -42.70
N PRO A 10 -30.12 -23.82 -41.62
CA PRO A 10 -28.66 -23.73 -41.70
C PRO A 10 -28.11 -24.95 -42.43
N PHE A 11 -27.16 -24.70 -43.33
CA PHE A 11 -26.46 -25.70 -44.14
C PHE A 11 -26.17 -26.99 -43.35
N LYS A 12 -26.63 -28.13 -43.90
CA LYS A 12 -26.18 -29.47 -43.50
C LYS A 12 -24.66 -29.45 -43.35
N ARG A 13 -24.15 -29.64 -42.13
CA ARG A 13 -22.74 -29.99 -41.90
C ARG A 13 -22.42 -31.15 -42.83
N GLN A 14 -21.56 -30.93 -43.83
CA GLN A 14 -20.93 -32.02 -44.56
C GLN A 14 -20.27 -32.93 -43.50
N LYS A 15 -20.65 -34.20 -43.49
CA LYS A 15 -19.91 -35.24 -42.77
C LYS A 15 -18.52 -35.26 -43.39
N LEU A 16 -17.56 -34.58 -42.77
CA LEU A 16 -16.15 -34.88 -42.98
C LEU A 16 -15.98 -36.34 -42.58
N GLU A 17 -15.58 -37.19 -43.52
CA GLU A 17 -15.16 -38.54 -43.18
C GLU A 17 -14.07 -38.47 -42.11
N PRO A 18 -14.11 -39.31 -41.08
CA PRO A 18 -13.11 -39.28 -40.01
C PRO A 18 -11.76 -39.62 -40.61
N THR A 19 -10.91 -38.61 -40.78
CA THR A 19 -9.50 -38.80 -41.07
C THR A 19 -8.90 -39.65 -39.96
N VAL A 20 -8.45 -40.85 -40.31
CA VAL A 20 -7.76 -41.76 -39.38
C VAL A 20 -6.44 -41.09 -38.98
N LEU A 21 -6.45 -40.40 -37.84
CA LEU A 21 -5.27 -39.75 -37.28
C LEU A 21 -4.28 -40.83 -36.85
N LYS A 22 -3.03 -40.75 -37.33
CA LYS A 22 -1.95 -41.62 -36.87
C LYS A 22 -1.71 -41.37 -35.37
N PRO A 23 -1.58 -42.42 -34.53
CA PRO A 23 -1.30 -42.25 -33.11
C PRO A 23 0.06 -41.56 -32.93
N LEU A 24 0.13 -40.59 -32.00
CA LEU A 24 1.40 -39.95 -31.64
C LEU A 24 2.34 -41.00 -31.02
N PRO A 25 3.64 -40.98 -31.38
CA PRO A 25 4.66 -41.75 -30.69
C PRO A 25 4.62 -41.51 -29.17
N THR A 26 4.82 -42.58 -28.39
CA THR A 26 4.62 -42.55 -26.93
C THR A 26 5.60 -41.61 -26.23
N ASP A 27 6.85 -41.59 -26.69
CA ASP A 27 7.91 -40.70 -26.27
C ASP A 27 7.54 -39.21 -26.49
N ILE A 28 7.04 -38.86 -27.68
CA ILE A 28 6.58 -37.49 -27.99
C ILE A 28 5.38 -37.10 -27.14
N LEU A 29 4.43 -38.03 -26.94
CA LEU A 29 3.26 -37.79 -26.11
C LEU A 29 3.65 -37.53 -24.65
N LEU A 30 4.54 -38.35 -24.08
CA LEU A 30 5.00 -38.20 -22.69
C LEU A 30 5.72 -36.88 -22.45
N LEU A 31 6.55 -36.44 -23.40
CA LEU A 31 7.25 -35.14 -23.31
C LEU A 31 6.31 -33.95 -23.53
N SER A 32 5.26 -34.10 -24.35
CA SER A 32 4.31 -33.02 -24.65
C SER A 32 3.20 -32.87 -23.61
N LEU A 33 2.93 -33.92 -22.82
CA LEU A 33 1.87 -33.97 -21.82
C LEU A 33 1.87 -32.81 -20.81
N PRO A 34 3.02 -32.38 -20.24
CA PRO A 34 3.07 -31.23 -19.34
C PRO A 34 2.46 -29.95 -19.95
N GLN A 35 2.73 -29.69 -21.22
CA GLN A 35 2.22 -28.51 -21.91
C GLN A 35 0.72 -28.65 -22.22
N LEU A 36 0.26 -29.85 -22.58
CA LEU A 36 -1.15 -30.13 -22.89
C LEU A 36 -2.06 -30.09 -21.65
N LEU A 37 -1.53 -30.48 -20.49
CA LEU A 37 -2.27 -30.50 -19.23
C LEU A 37 -2.19 -29.17 -18.46
N ALA A 38 -1.38 -28.21 -18.93
CA ALA A 38 -1.10 -26.99 -18.20
C ALA A 38 -2.38 -26.20 -17.87
N HIS A 39 -2.60 -25.99 -16.58
CA HIS A 39 -3.70 -25.19 -16.05
C HIS A 39 -3.14 -24.11 -15.12
N PRO A 40 -3.76 -22.91 -15.05
CA PRO A 40 -3.39 -21.91 -14.07
C PRO A 40 -3.69 -22.40 -12.64
N PRO A 41 -3.01 -21.88 -11.61
CA PRO A 41 -3.16 -22.34 -10.22
C PRO A 41 -4.58 -22.16 -9.64
N THR A 42 -5.38 -21.26 -10.21
CA THR A 42 -6.78 -21.04 -9.82
C THR A 42 -7.74 -22.11 -10.37
N HIS A 43 -7.31 -22.93 -11.32
CA HIS A 43 -8.18 -23.95 -11.91
C HIS A 43 -8.27 -25.22 -11.06
N ARG A 44 -9.48 -25.77 -10.91
CA ARG A 44 -9.75 -26.99 -10.11
C ARG A 44 -8.88 -28.21 -10.44
N ASN A 45 -8.41 -28.33 -11.68
CA ASN A 45 -7.58 -29.45 -12.12
C ASN A 45 -6.07 -29.14 -12.08
N HIS A 46 -5.63 -27.98 -11.59
CA HIS A 46 -4.21 -27.59 -11.57
C HIS A 46 -3.33 -28.63 -10.88
N ALA A 47 -3.67 -29.01 -9.64
CA ALA A 47 -2.90 -30.01 -8.90
C ALA A 47 -2.86 -31.35 -9.63
N ARG A 48 -4.01 -31.85 -10.11
CA ARG A 48 -4.10 -33.11 -10.86
C ARG A 48 -3.26 -33.07 -12.13
N ALA A 49 -3.31 -31.97 -12.87
CA ALA A 49 -2.50 -31.77 -14.06
C ALA A 49 -1.01 -31.85 -13.72
N ASN A 50 -0.53 -31.10 -12.72
CA ASN A 50 0.88 -31.10 -12.35
C ASN A 50 1.37 -32.50 -11.91
N PHE A 51 0.58 -33.24 -11.13
CA PHE A 51 0.93 -34.62 -10.75
C PHE A 51 0.98 -35.57 -11.94
N LEU A 52 0.03 -35.45 -12.88
CA LEU A 52 0.04 -36.23 -14.12
C LEU A 52 1.24 -35.85 -15.02
N SER A 53 1.60 -34.57 -15.10
CA SER A 53 2.78 -34.09 -15.81
C SER A 53 4.06 -34.65 -15.19
N SER A 54 4.19 -34.63 -13.86
CA SER A 54 5.30 -35.24 -13.13
C SER A 54 5.38 -36.75 -13.42
N PHE A 55 4.26 -37.47 -13.38
CA PHE A 55 4.22 -38.89 -13.71
C PHE A 55 4.63 -39.19 -15.15
N ALA A 56 4.16 -38.39 -16.11
CA ALA A 56 4.53 -38.53 -17.53
C ALA A 56 6.04 -38.32 -17.73
N LEU A 57 6.62 -37.31 -17.09
CA LEU A 57 8.05 -37.01 -17.15
C LEU A 57 8.90 -38.12 -16.49
N ARG A 58 8.49 -38.65 -15.34
CA ARG A 58 9.14 -39.81 -14.71
C ARG A 58 9.14 -41.02 -15.65
N LYS A 59 8.01 -41.29 -16.31
CA LYS A 59 7.89 -42.39 -17.25
C LYS A 59 8.76 -42.17 -18.49
N TYR A 60 8.81 -40.94 -19.01
CA TYR A 60 9.70 -40.58 -20.12
C TYR A 60 11.17 -40.83 -19.76
N LEU A 61 11.61 -40.33 -18.59
CA LEU A 61 12.97 -40.49 -18.09
C LEU A 61 13.36 -41.94 -17.75
N SER A 62 12.39 -42.86 -17.67
CA SER A 62 12.64 -44.29 -17.49
C SER A 62 12.91 -45.04 -18.80
N LEU A 63 12.67 -44.41 -19.96
CA LEU A 63 12.93 -45.01 -21.26
C LEU A 63 14.45 -45.11 -21.51
N PRO A 64 14.93 -46.21 -22.10
CA PRO A 64 16.34 -46.34 -22.46
C PRO A 64 16.70 -45.46 -23.67
N ASN A 65 17.98 -45.07 -23.77
CA ASN A 65 18.57 -44.40 -24.94
C ASN A 65 17.93 -43.05 -25.33
N LEU A 66 17.61 -42.20 -24.34
CA LEU A 66 17.14 -40.84 -24.60
C LEU A 66 18.24 -39.98 -25.25
N GLU A 67 17.85 -39.13 -26.19
CA GLU A 67 18.74 -38.11 -26.71
C GLU A 67 19.10 -37.11 -25.61
N PRO A 68 20.38 -36.70 -25.46
CA PRO A 68 20.81 -35.83 -24.35
C PRO A 68 20.04 -34.51 -24.26
N ASN A 69 19.59 -33.97 -25.39
CA ASN A 69 18.79 -32.73 -25.42
C ASN A 69 17.41 -32.94 -24.78
N LEU A 70 16.70 -33.99 -25.20
CA LEU A 70 15.37 -34.31 -24.69
C LEU A 70 15.43 -34.79 -23.24
N GLU A 71 16.47 -35.53 -22.87
CA GLU A 71 16.71 -35.92 -21.48
C GLU A 71 16.93 -34.68 -20.58
N CYS A 72 17.77 -33.74 -21.02
CA CYS A 72 18.02 -32.50 -20.29
C CYS A 72 16.74 -31.65 -20.16
N GLN A 73 15.95 -31.56 -21.24
CA GLN A 73 14.66 -30.89 -21.22
C GLN A 73 13.70 -31.55 -20.22
N ALA A 74 13.56 -32.88 -20.26
CA ALA A 74 12.65 -33.61 -19.39
C ALA A 74 13.02 -33.46 -17.90
N TRP A 75 14.32 -33.51 -17.56
CA TRP A 75 14.78 -33.22 -16.19
C TRP A 75 14.49 -31.77 -15.78
N THR A 76 14.68 -30.81 -16.68
CA THR A 76 14.39 -29.39 -16.41
C THR A 76 12.89 -29.18 -16.18
N GLU A 77 12.03 -29.75 -17.02
CA GLU A 77 10.57 -29.68 -16.88
C GLU A 77 10.07 -30.40 -15.62
N LEU A 78 10.72 -31.49 -15.21
CA LEU A 78 10.38 -32.18 -13.96
C LEU A 78 10.67 -31.29 -12.75
N ALA A 79 11.82 -30.61 -12.73
CA ALA A 79 12.16 -29.64 -11.68
C ALA A 79 11.17 -28.46 -11.65
N GLU A 80 10.80 -27.92 -12.81
CA GLU A 80 9.79 -26.85 -12.88
C GLU A 80 8.40 -27.30 -12.42
N THR A 81 8.00 -28.52 -12.79
CA THR A 81 6.72 -29.10 -12.38
C THR A 81 6.70 -29.35 -10.88
N GLY A 82 7.79 -29.87 -10.30
CA GLY A 82 7.92 -30.04 -8.85
C GLY A 82 7.82 -28.71 -8.09
N LEU A 83 8.48 -27.66 -8.58
CA LEU A 83 8.35 -26.30 -8.01
C LEU A 83 6.91 -25.75 -8.09
N LYS A 84 6.14 -26.12 -9.13
CA LYS A 84 4.72 -25.73 -9.25
C LYS A 84 3.81 -26.50 -8.30
N ILE A 85 4.11 -27.78 -8.06
CA ILE A 85 3.41 -28.62 -7.07
C ILE A 85 3.59 -28.04 -5.67
N GLY A 86 4.80 -27.56 -5.37
CA GLY A 86 5.16 -26.99 -4.08
C GLY A 86 6.12 -27.92 -3.32
N LEU A 87 7.22 -27.35 -2.86
CA LEU A 87 8.32 -28.09 -2.23
C LEU A 87 7.94 -28.62 -0.83
N ASP A 88 6.90 -28.08 -0.21
CA ASP A 88 6.36 -28.57 1.08
C ASP A 88 5.66 -29.94 0.93
N THR A 89 5.47 -30.43 -0.30
CA THR A 89 4.93 -31.77 -0.56
C THR A 89 6.00 -32.83 -0.35
N VAL A 90 5.71 -33.83 0.48
CA VAL A 90 6.64 -34.90 0.85
C VAL A 90 7.29 -35.54 -0.38
N GLY A 91 8.63 -35.52 -0.43
CA GLY A 91 9.45 -36.13 -1.48
C GLY A 91 9.56 -35.34 -2.79
N VAL A 92 8.84 -34.22 -2.94
CA VAL A 92 8.95 -33.36 -4.14
C VAL A 92 10.25 -32.55 -4.10
N GLU A 93 10.70 -32.10 -2.93
CA GLU A 93 11.96 -31.37 -2.78
C GLU A 93 13.16 -32.19 -3.26
N ASP A 94 13.32 -33.41 -2.74
CA ASP A 94 14.40 -34.34 -3.14
C ASP A 94 14.37 -34.63 -4.64
N GLU A 95 13.17 -34.77 -5.21
CA GLU A 95 13.01 -35.01 -6.65
C GLU A 95 13.44 -33.81 -7.47
N VAL A 96 13.07 -32.59 -7.06
CA VAL A 96 13.48 -31.35 -7.71
C VAL A 96 14.99 -31.19 -7.63
N GLU A 97 15.60 -31.44 -6.47
CA GLU A 97 17.06 -31.37 -6.31
C GLU A 97 17.79 -32.37 -7.22
N LYS A 98 17.31 -33.62 -7.25
CA LYS A 98 17.83 -34.67 -8.14
C LYS A 98 17.70 -34.27 -9.60
N ALA A 99 16.55 -33.75 -10.00
CA ALA A 99 16.27 -33.34 -11.37
C ALA A 99 17.19 -32.19 -11.82
N ILE A 100 17.35 -31.17 -10.98
CA ILE A 100 18.28 -30.05 -11.21
C ILE A 100 19.71 -30.57 -11.36
N THR A 101 20.15 -31.45 -10.46
CA THR A 101 21.51 -32.01 -10.48
C THR A 101 21.78 -32.80 -11.76
N LYS A 102 20.84 -33.66 -12.17
CA LYS A 102 20.95 -34.45 -13.41
C LYS A 102 20.95 -33.55 -14.65
N ALA A 103 20.04 -32.58 -14.73
CA ALA A 103 19.99 -31.63 -15.84
C ALA A 103 21.30 -30.83 -15.96
N LEU A 104 21.85 -30.35 -14.84
CA LEU A 104 23.15 -29.66 -14.84
C LEU A 104 24.28 -30.57 -15.33
N ILE A 105 24.36 -31.83 -14.87
CA ILE A 105 25.41 -32.75 -15.32
C ILE A 105 25.35 -32.96 -16.84
N ILE A 106 24.15 -33.17 -17.40
CA ILE A 106 23.96 -33.34 -18.84
C ILE A 106 24.36 -32.06 -19.60
N ALA A 107 23.88 -30.90 -19.14
CA ALA A 107 24.23 -29.61 -19.74
C ALA A 107 25.73 -29.26 -19.63
N HIS A 108 26.45 -29.81 -18.66
CA HIS A 108 27.91 -29.67 -18.55
C HIS A 108 28.66 -30.59 -19.52
N LYS A 109 28.17 -31.81 -19.74
CA LYS A 109 28.78 -32.78 -20.66
C LYS A 109 28.61 -32.42 -22.13
N HIS A 110 27.53 -31.71 -22.47
CA HIS A 110 27.18 -31.38 -23.86
C HIS A 110 27.22 -29.86 -24.10
N PRO A 111 28.25 -29.32 -24.79
CA PRO A 111 28.37 -27.88 -25.06
C PRO A 111 27.18 -27.25 -25.80
N SER A 112 26.47 -28.03 -26.62
CA SER A 112 25.26 -27.58 -27.33
C SER A 112 24.11 -27.23 -26.39
N LEU A 113 24.07 -27.79 -25.18
CA LEU A 113 23.02 -27.56 -24.17
C LEU A 113 23.36 -26.43 -23.21
N ARG A 114 24.40 -25.65 -23.51
CA ARG A 114 24.84 -24.52 -22.69
C ARG A 114 23.71 -23.53 -22.37
N TYR A 115 22.78 -23.32 -23.31
CA TYR A 115 21.67 -22.39 -23.15
C TYR A 115 20.68 -22.77 -22.03
N TYR A 116 20.65 -24.04 -21.60
CA TYR A 116 19.84 -24.46 -20.45
C TYR A 116 20.46 -24.08 -19.10
N LYS A 117 21.79 -23.89 -19.03
CA LYS A 117 22.50 -23.68 -17.75
C LYS A 117 21.95 -22.48 -16.95
N PRO A 118 21.68 -21.29 -17.54
CA PRO A 118 21.10 -20.18 -16.79
C PRO A 118 19.73 -20.52 -16.19
N GLN A 119 18.86 -21.19 -16.95
CA GLN A 119 17.53 -21.59 -16.47
C GLN A 119 17.63 -22.61 -15.34
N ILE A 120 18.40 -23.68 -15.51
CA ILE A 120 18.55 -24.71 -14.47
C ILE A 120 19.19 -24.12 -13.20
N THR A 121 20.18 -23.23 -13.36
CA THR A 121 20.82 -22.55 -12.23
C THR A 121 19.84 -21.62 -11.50
N ARG A 122 18.92 -20.98 -12.22
CA ARG A 122 17.82 -20.22 -11.62
C ARG A 122 16.88 -21.13 -10.81
N LEU A 123 16.59 -22.33 -11.28
CA LEU A 123 15.79 -23.31 -10.50
C LEU A 123 16.54 -23.75 -9.24
N SER A 124 17.84 -24.00 -9.35
CA SER A 124 18.72 -24.30 -8.19
C SER A 124 18.71 -23.16 -7.16
N ALA A 125 18.79 -21.91 -7.62
CA ALA A 125 18.71 -20.76 -6.72
C ALA A 125 17.34 -20.65 -6.04
N ARG A 126 16.23 -20.95 -6.73
CA ARG A 126 14.89 -20.98 -6.13
C ARG A 126 14.75 -22.06 -5.06
N LEU A 127 15.29 -23.25 -5.32
CA LEU A 127 15.34 -24.34 -4.34
C LEU A 127 16.15 -23.91 -3.09
N ALA A 128 17.33 -23.33 -3.29
CA ALA A 128 18.16 -22.84 -2.20
C ALA A 128 17.47 -21.73 -1.37
N ILE A 129 16.68 -20.86 -1.99
CA ILE A 129 15.86 -19.87 -1.27
C ILE A 129 14.80 -20.55 -0.41
N HIS A 130 14.10 -21.56 -0.94
CA HIS A 130 13.09 -22.32 -0.18
C HIS A 130 13.71 -23.07 1.01
N GLN A 131 14.91 -23.63 0.83
CA GLN A 131 15.71 -24.26 1.89
C GLN A 131 16.29 -23.26 2.92
N GLY A 132 15.93 -21.97 2.85
CA GLY A 132 16.44 -20.92 3.74
C GLY A 132 17.90 -20.53 3.48
N ASN A 133 18.54 -21.02 2.43
CA ASN A 133 19.93 -20.75 2.10
C ASN A 133 20.09 -19.62 1.07
N GLN A 134 19.71 -18.40 1.48
CA GLN A 134 19.74 -17.23 0.60
C GLN A 134 21.15 -16.88 0.09
N LYS A 135 22.19 -17.03 0.93
CA LYS A 135 23.58 -16.77 0.54
C LYS A 135 24.03 -17.71 -0.58
N LEU A 136 23.65 -18.98 -0.51
CA LEU A 136 23.94 -19.94 -1.58
C LEU A 136 23.22 -19.56 -2.88
N ALA A 137 21.94 -19.17 -2.80
CA ALA A 137 21.18 -18.73 -3.96
C ALA A 137 21.83 -17.51 -4.65
N GLN A 138 22.20 -16.49 -3.87
CA GLN A 138 22.87 -15.28 -4.37
C GLN A 138 24.22 -15.61 -5.01
N ASN A 139 25.05 -16.43 -4.35
CA ASN A 139 26.34 -16.85 -4.88
C ASN A 139 26.19 -17.65 -6.18
N THR A 140 25.17 -18.49 -6.26
CA THR A 140 24.87 -19.31 -7.43
C THR A 140 24.42 -18.46 -8.62
N LEU A 141 23.55 -17.47 -8.40
CA LEU A 141 23.14 -16.51 -9.43
C LEU A 141 24.29 -15.59 -9.87
N LYS A 142 25.14 -15.14 -8.94
CA LYS A 142 26.34 -14.37 -9.26
C LYS A 142 27.33 -15.16 -10.13
N LYS A 143 27.47 -16.47 -9.89
CA LYS A 143 28.26 -17.37 -10.75
C LYS A 143 27.70 -17.47 -12.18
N VAL A 144 26.37 -17.38 -12.38
CA VAL A 144 25.78 -17.35 -13.73
C VAL A 144 26.27 -16.13 -14.50
N LEU A 145 26.23 -14.95 -13.86
CA LEU A 145 26.64 -13.68 -14.47
C LEU A 145 28.14 -13.63 -14.77
N THR A 146 28.96 -14.26 -13.94
CA THR A 146 30.43 -14.19 -14.05
C THR A 146 31.04 -15.30 -14.91
N ASN A 147 30.50 -16.52 -14.85
CA ASN A 147 31.15 -17.71 -15.42
C ASN A 147 30.39 -18.37 -16.56
N PHE A 148 29.06 -18.23 -16.62
CA PHE A 148 28.24 -18.98 -17.58
C PHE A 148 27.76 -18.15 -18.77
N ILE A 149 27.51 -16.87 -18.56
CA ILE A 149 27.16 -15.94 -19.62
C ILE A 149 28.45 -15.43 -20.26
N VAL A 150 28.61 -15.67 -21.56
CA VAL A 150 29.67 -15.07 -22.38
C VAL A 150 29.05 -13.94 -23.21
N PRO A 151 29.82 -12.90 -23.58
CA PRO A 151 29.30 -11.78 -24.38
C PRO A 151 28.59 -12.17 -25.69
N SER A 152 28.84 -13.38 -26.21
CA SER A 152 28.17 -13.95 -27.40
C SER A 152 26.77 -14.51 -27.13
N ASP A 153 26.39 -14.72 -25.87
CA ASP A 153 25.07 -15.27 -25.52
C ASP A 153 23.96 -14.24 -25.79
N PRO A 154 22.74 -14.65 -26.17
CA PRO A 154 21.65 -13.72 -26.49
C PRO A 154 21.33 -12.76 -25.33
N LEU A 155 21.16 -11.47 -25.65
CA LEU A 155 21.01 -10.42 -24.63
C LEU A 155 19.78 -10.62 -23.71
N HIS A 156 18.69 -11.21 -24.21
CA HIS A 156 17.53 -11.53 -23.38
C HIS A 156 17.85 -12.51 -22.24
N VAL A 157 18.78 -13.46 -22.47
CA VAL A 157 19.25 -14.41 -21.44
C VAL A 157 20.10 -13.67 -20.40
N GLN A 158 20.95 -12.75 -20.86
CA GLN A 158 21.78 -11.94 -19.96
C GLN A 158 20.91 -11.08 -19.05
N TYR A 159 19.94 -10.35 -19.61
CA TYR A 159 19.00 -9.54 -18.84
C TYR A 159 18.16 -10.39 -17.88
N ALA A 160 17.67 -11.55 -18.31
CA ALA A 160 16.92 -12.45 -17.42
C ALA A 160 17.76 -12.92 -16.21
N ALA A 161 19.06 -13.18 -16.41
CA ALA A 161 19.96 -13.54 -15.32
C ALA A 161 20.22 -12.37 -14.35
N HIS A 162 20.40 -11.15 -14.87
CA HIS A 162 20.50 -9.95 -14.04
C HIS A 162 19.23 -9.73 -13.20
N LEU A 163 18.05 -9.87 -13.80
CA LEU A 163 16.77 -9.72 -13.09
C LEU A 163 16.57 -10.80 -12.02
N ALA A 164 16.97 -12.05 -12.29
CA ALA A 164 16.95 -13.11 -11.28
C ALA A 164 17.88 -12.78 -10.10
N TYR A 165 19.07 -12.25 -10.38
CA TYR A 165 20.01 -11.84 -9.34
C TYR A 165 19.48 -10.66 -8.51
N ILE A 166 18.91 -9.63 -9.15
CA ILE A 166 18.27 -8.50 -8.46
C ILE A 166 17.14 -8.98 -7.55
N SER A 167 16.25 -9.84 -8.06
CA SER A 167 15.13 -10.42 -7.29
C SER A 167 15.60 -11.19 -6.05
N SER A 168 16.76 -11.86 -6.12
CA SER A 168 17.32 -12.59 -4.98
C SER A 168 17.80 -11.71 -3.82
N HIS A 169 18.07 -10.42 -4.06
CA HIS A 169 18.36 -9.44 -3.01
C HIS A 169 17.08 -8.83 -2.44
N SER A 170 16.06 -8.63 -3.28
CA SER A 170 14.76 -8.09 -2.85
C SER A 170 13.99 -9.01 -1.90
N ASN A 171 14.16 -10.33 -2.00
CA ASN A 171 13.47 -11.30 -1.13
C ASN A 171 14.25 -11.61 0.16
N ALA A 172 15.44 -11.05 0.35
CA ALA A 172 16.27 -11.30 1.53
C ALA A 172 15.84 -10.49 2.76
N SER A 173 14.93 -9.53 2.60
CA SER A 173 14.53 -8.56 3.63
C SER A 173 13.57 -9.10 4.70
N ASP A 174 13.02 -10.30 4.55
CA ASP A 174 12.06 -10.85 5.51
C ASP A 174 12.71 -11.52 6.74
N GLY A 175 14.04 -11.72 6.76
CA GLY A 175 14.70 -12.54 7.79
C GLY A 175 15.82 -11.90 8.62
N ASP A 176 16.49 -10.85 8.14
CA ASP A 176 17.68 -10.31 8.81
C ASP A 176 17.89 -8.84 8.37
N GLU A 177 17.95 -7.91 9.33
CA GLU A 177 18.19 -6.46 9.14
C GLU A 177 17.02 -5.56 8.64
N LEU A 178 15.83 -5.65 9.26
CA LEU A 178 14.76 -4.64 9.10
C LEU A 178 15.00 -3.36 9.92
N SER A 179 16.17 -2.72 9.76
CA SER A 179 16.34 -1.33 10.22
C SER A 179 16.10 -0.38 9.04
N PRO A 180 14.95 0.32 8.97
CA PRO A 180 14.66 1.28 7.90
C PRO A 180 15.52 2.56 7.92
N TYR A 181 16.56 2.63 8.77
CA TYR A 181 17.41 3.83 8.96
C TYR A 181 18.91 3.57 8.80
N SER A 182 19.31 2.32 8.63
CA SER A 182 20.63 2.00 8.10
C SER A 182 20.42 1.35 6.75
N PRO A 183 21.05 1.83 5.66
CA PRO A 183 21.02 1.08 4.41
C PRO A 183 21.54 -0.33 4.73
N SER A 184 20.65 -1.32 4.65
CA SER A 184 21.03 -2.70 4.87
C SER A 184 22.13 -3.03 3.86
N THR A 185 23.08 -3.85 4.25
CA THR A 185 24.15 -4.28 3.32
C THR A 185 23.57 -4.95 2.06
N SER A 186 22.35 -5.50 2.18
CA SER A 186 21.54 -6.05 1.09
C SER A 186 21.09 -4.98 0.08
N SER A 187 20.59 -3.82 0.54
CA SER A 187 20.13 -2.74 -0.35
C SER A 187 21.24 -2.22 -1.26
N LEU A 188 22.47 -2.05 -0.74
CA LEU A 188 23.60 -1.60 -1.56
C LEU A 188 23.99 -2.61 -2.64
N LYS A 189 23.86 -3.92 -2.38
CA LYS A 189 24.12 -4.98 -3.37
C LYS A 189 23.04 -5.00 -4.46
N SER A 190 21.78 -4.83 -4.07
CA SER A 190 20.65 -4.71 -5.01
C SER A 190 20.85 -3.53 -5.97
N LEU A 191 21.13 -2.34 -5.44
CA LEU A 191 21.39 -1.13 -6.23
C LEU A 191 22.60 -1.29 -7.16
N GLY A 192 23.67 -1.94 -6.71
CA GLY A 192 24.82 -2.29 -7.56
C GLY A 192 24.41 -3.17 -8.74
N ALA A 193 23.64 -4.24 -8.49
CA ALA A 193 23.17 -5.14 -9.54
C ALA A 193 22.21 -4.48 -10.53
N ILE A 194 21.36 -3.55 -10.06
CA ILE A 194 20.47 -2.75 -10.91
C ILE A 194 21.30 -1.82 -11.80
N ARG A 195 22.36 -1.20 -11.27
CA ARG A 195 23.27 -0.36 -12.03
C ARG A 195 24.01 -1.15 -13.11
N ASP A 196 24.47 -2.37 -12.81
CA ASP A 196 25.10 -3.24 -13.81
C ASP A 196 24.15 -3.55 -14.98
N LEU A 197 22.87 -3.85 -14.69
CA LEU A 197 21.84 -4.06 -15.71
C LEU A 197 21.61 -2.79 -16.55
N HIS A 198 21.52 -1.65 -15.90
CA HIS A 198 21.34 -0.35 -16.56
C HIS A 198 22.52 -0.02 -17.50
N ASP A 199 23.75 -0.22 -17.04
CA ASP A 199 24.95 0.09 -17.82
C ASP A 199 25.10 -0.87 -19.01
N LEU A 200 24.77 -2.16 -18.83
CA LEU A 200 24.68 -3.14 -19.91
C LEU A 200 23.60 -2.76 -20.94
N ALA A 201 22.43 -2.30 -20.50
CA ALA A 201 21.36 -1.85 -21.38
C ALA A 201 21.72 -0.59 -22.16
N LYS A 202 22.43 0.36 -21.53
CA LYS A 202 22.96 1.55 -22.19
C LYS A 202 24.01 1.21 -23.25
N LEU A 203 24.94 0.29 -22.94
CA LEU A 203 25.96 -0.15 -23.89
C LEU A 203 25.34 -0.74 -25.18
N ASN A 204 24.22 -1.45 -25.05
CA ASN A 204 23.50 -2.07 -26.16
C ASN A 204 22.40 -1.18 -26.76
N ASN A 205 22.27 0.08 -26.35
CA ASN A 205 21.22 1.02 -26.81
C ASN A 205 19.78 0.53 -26.62
N HIS A 206 19.51 -0.29 -25.59
CA HIS A 206 18.18 -0.81 -25.30
C HIS A 206 17.40 0.11 -24.36
N ARG A 207 16.83 1.19 -24.90
CA ARG A 207 16.12 2.25 -24.16
C ARG A 207 15.09 1.72 -23.16
N GLU A 208 14.25 0.76 -23.54
CA GLU A 208 13.18 0.25 -22.66
C GLU A 208 13.74 -0.49 -21.43
N VAL A 209 14.85 -1.20 -21.59
CA VAL A 209 15.53 -1.89 -20.47
C VAL A 209 16.22 -0.88 -19.56
N VAL A 210 16.78 0.21 -20.11
CA VAL A 210 17.32 1.33 -19.31
C VAL A 210 16.23 1.95 -18.43
N LEU A 211 15.07 2.28 -19.03
CA LEU A 211 13.92 2.81 -18.29
C LEU A 211 13.44 1.82 -17.23
N PHE A 212 13.40 0.53 -17.56
CA PHE A 212 13.03 -0.52 -16.61
C PHE A 212 13.97 -0.57 -15.40
N ALA A 213 15.28 -0.51 -15.63
CA ALA A 213 16.28 -0.49 -14.56
C ALA A 213 16.16 0.75 -13.66
N MET A 214 15.87 1.93 -14.23
CA MET A 214 15.62 3.15 -13.43
C MET A 214 14.40 3.02 -12.52
N VAL A 215 13.31 2.40 -13.01
CA VAL A 215 12.11 2.16 -12.18
C VAL A 215 12.39 1.10 -11.11
N LEU A 216 13.23 0.10 -11.39
CA LEU A 216 13.68 -0.86 -10.38
C LEU A 216 14.51 -0.18 -9.28
N GLU A 217 15.42 0.72 -9.64
CA GLU A 217 16.20 1.52 -8.68
C GLU A 217 15.27 2.34 -7.78
N LEU A 218 14.33 3.07 -8.38
CA LEU A 218 13.36 3.87 -7.65
C LEU A 218 12.52 3.01 -6.69
N ARG A 219 12.08 1.82 -7.13
CA ARG A 219 11.35 0.86 -6.29
C ARG A 219 12.21 0.36 -5.13
N ASP A 220 13.48 0.01 -5.38
CA ASP A 220 14.39 -0.51 -4.36
C ASP A 220 14.70 0.56 -3.30
N LEU A 221 14.94 1.81 -3.71
CA LEU A 221 15.12 2.94 -2.79
C LEU A 221 13.89 3.16 -1.90
N ALA A 222 12.69 3.15 -2.49
CA ALA A 222 11.45 3.32 -1.73
C ALA A 222 11.16 2.14 -0.80
N HIS A 223 11.39 0.90 -1.24
CA HIS A 223 11.19 -0.30 -0.45
C HIS A 223 12.12 -0.36 0.76
N ASN A 224 13.40 0.02 0.59
CA ASN A 224 14.39 0.05 1.64
C ASN A 224 14.33 1.32 2.52
N GLY A 225 13.36 2.21 2.30
CA GLY A 225 13.18 3.42 3.10
C GLY A 225 14.26 4.50 2.90
N ILE A 226 15.03 4.46 1.80
CA ILE A 226 16.11 5.43 1.49
C ILE A 226 15.49 6.70 0.85
N TRP A 227 14.58 7.33 1.59
CA TRP A 227 13.72 8.42 1.09
C TRP A 227 14.49 9.66 0.61
N ASN A 228 15.71 9.90 1.14
CA ASN A 228 16.56 11.01 0.75
C ASN A 228 17.03 10.94 -0.71
N ARG A 229 17.11 9.74 -1.31
CA ARG A 229 17.53 9.55 -2.71
C ARG A 229 16.34 9.35 -3.65
N VAL A 230 15.17 9.02 -3.12
CA VAL A 230 13.94 8.78 -3.91
C VAL A 230 13.58 10.00 -4.75
N GLY A 231 13.67 11.22 -4.20
CA GLY A 231 13.29 12.44 -4.93
C GLY A 231 14.13 12.69 -6.19
N GLU A 232 15.45 12.50 -6.12
CA GLU A 232 16.34 12.65 -7.28
C GLU A 232 16.09 11.56 -8.33
N SER A 233 16.03 10.31 -7.90
CA SER A 233 15.77 9.16 -8.77
C SER A 233 14.40 9.27 -9.45
N LEU A 234 13.37 9.73 -8.72
CA LEU A 234 12.04 9.97 -9.24
C LEU A 234 12.04 11.05 -10.33
N ASN A 235 12.69 12.19 -10.10
CA ASN A 235 12.77 13.27 -11.09
C ASN A 235 13.47 12.80 -12.39
N ASN A 236 14.52 11.99 -12.26
CA ASN A 236 15.22 11.41 -13.41
C ASN A 236 14.31 10.46 -14.21
N ALA A 237 13.61 9.56 -13.51
CA ALA A 237 12.66 8.63 -14.14
C ALA A 237 11.49 9.37 -14.82
N GLU A 238 10.95 10.41 -14.19
CA GLU A 238 9.87 11.23 -14.75
C GLU A 238 10.32 11.99 -16.00
N LYS A 239 11.53 12.55 -15.99
CA LYS A 239 12.12 13.23 -17.15
C LYS A 239 12.29 12.27 -18.33
N ASP A 240 12.88 11.09 -18.10
CA ASP A 240 13.18 10.14 -19.18
C ASP A 240 11.92 9.45 -19.73
N LEU A 241 10.86 9.34 -18.91
CA LEU A 241 9.54 8.89 -19.32
C LEU A 241 8.65 10.01 -19.91
N ASN A 242 9.18 11.22 -20.08
CA ASN A 242 8.46 12.40 -20.57
C ASN A 242 7.17 12.66 -19.75
N LEU A 243 7.29 12.68 -18.43
CA LEU A 243 6.25 13.11 -17.48
C LEU A 243 6.54 14.56 -17.09
N LEU A 244 5.93 15.49 -17.83
CA LEU A 244 6.03 16.91 -17.51
C LEU A 244 4.85 17.29 -16.60
N PHE A 245 5.18 17.70 -15.38
CA PHE A 245 4.22 18.34 -14.48
C PHE A 245 4.51 19.84 -14.53
N GLU A 246 3.78 20.56 -15.38
CA GLU A 246 3.89 22.02 -15.40
C GLU A 246 3.54 22.56 -14.00
N PRO A 247 4.34 23.48 -13.45
CA PRO A 247 3.94 24.18 -12.25
C PRO A 247 2.64 24.90 -12.60
N VAL A 248 1.56 24.51 -11.93
CA VAL A 248 0.23 25.10 -12.10
C VAL A 248 0.33 26.61 -11.86
N GLU A 249 0.58 27.38 -12.91
CA GLU A 249 0.14 28.75 -13.02
C GLU A 249 -1.32 28.70 -13.47
N GLU A 250 -2.16 29.49 -12.82
CA GLU A 250 -3.62 29.48 -12.93
C GLU A 250 -4.12 29.90 -14.32
N SER A 251 -3.89 29.10 -15.35
CA SER A 251 -4.54 29.30 -16.64
C SER A 251 -5.98 28.81 -16.56
N LYS A 252 -6.91 29.77 -16.42
CA LYS A 252 -8.36 29.58 -16.52
C LYS A 252 -8.79 29.30 -17.98
N GLY A 253 -8.21 28.28 -18.60
CA GLY A 253 -8.60 27.79 -19.93
C GLY A 253 -9.47 26.53 -19.83
N PRO A 254 -10.45 26.33 -20.74
CA PRO A 254 -11.19 25.08 -20.80
C PRO A 254 -10.23 23.94 -21.15
N LEU A 255 -10.12 22.99 -20.22
CA LEU A 255 -9.35 21.75 -20.35
C LEU A 255 -9.90 20.91 -21.50
N ASN A 256 -9.37 21.10 -22.70
CA ASN A 256 -9.39 20.04 -23.70
C ASN A 256 -8.54 18.91 -23.13
N ALA A 257 -9.20 17.79 -22.82
CA ALA A 257 -8.53 16.55 -22.46
C ALA A 257 -7.49 16.24 -23.54
N SER A 258 -6.21 16.41 -23.20
CA SER A 258 -5.15 15.98 -24.10
C SER A 258 -5.29 14.45 -24.22
N PRO A 259 -5.54 13.92 -25.42
CA PRO A 259 -5.74 12.49 -25.61
C PRO A 259 -4.49 11.74 -25.14
N ALA A 260 -4.70 10.52 -24.66
CA ALA A 260 -3.66 9.58 -24.23
C ALA A 260 -2.37 9.77 -25.04
N VAL A 261 -1.25 10.10 -24.37
CA VAL A 261 0.02 10.47 -25.02
C VAL A 261 0.30 9.53 -26.19
N PRO A 262 0.09 9.98 -27.45
CA PRO A 262 0.23 9.12 -28.61
C PRO A 262 1.71 8.74 -28.74
N GLY A 263 1.99 7.46 -28.98
CA GLY A 263 3.33 6.98 -29.28
C GLY A 263 4.11 6.29 -28.15
N LYS A 264 3.55 6.14 -26.93
CA LYS A 264 4.23 5.35 -25.87
C LYS A 264 4.04 3.85 -26.04
N THR A 265 5.10 3.08 -25.83
CA THR A 265 5.07 1.61 -25.91
C THR A 265 4.27 1.01 -24.75
N LYS A 266 3.95 -0.29 -24.83
CA LYS A 266 3.20 -0.98 -23.75
C LYS A 266 3.97 -0.93 -22.44
N ILE A 267 5.27 -1.24 -22.47
CA ILE A 267 6.11 -1.22 -21.28
C ILE A 267 6.27 0.20 -20.72
N GLU A 268 6.42 1.23 -21.56
CA GLU A 268 6.48 2.62 -21.07
C GLU A 268 5.23 3.01 -20.28
N LYS A 269 4.02 2.61 -20.73
CA LYS A 269 2.77 2.85 -19.98
C LYS A 269 2.77 2.17 -18.62
N VAL A 270 3.24 0.93 -18.57
CA VAL A 270 3.37 0.14 -17.34
C VAL A 270 4.34 0.81 -16.36
N LEU A 271 5.49 1.27 -16.87
CA LEU A 271 6.51 1.93 -16.06
C LEU A 271 6.04 3.27 -15.51
N ILE A 272 5.36 4.08 -16.33
CA ILE A 272 4.77 5.34 -15.90
C ILE A 272 3.81 5.12 -14.73
N ILE A 273 2.96 4.11 -14.77
CA ILE A 273 2.02 3.86 -13.67
C ILE A 273 2.76 3.54 -12.37
N HIS A 274 3.82 2.72 -12.42
CA HIS A 274 4.63 2.44 -11.23
C HIS A 274 5.35 3.69 -10.71
N VAL A 275 5.90 4.52 -11.61
CA VAL A 275 6.54 5.80 -11.25
C VAL A 275 5.54 6.75 -10.62
N LEU A 276 4.32 6.87 -11.16
CA LEU A 276 3.27 7.69 -10.59
C LEU A 276 2.88 7.22 -9.19
N VAL A 277 2.70 5.91 -8.99
CA VAL A 277 2.39 5.34 -7.67
C VAL A 277 3.49 5.64 -6.65
N ILE A 278 4.75 5.39 -7.00
CA ILE A 278 5.89 5.68 -6.09
C ILE A 278 6.01 7.19 -5.85
N GLY A 279 5.81 8.02 -6.87
CA GLY A 279 5.83 9.46 -6.74
C GLY A 279 4.73 9.97 -5.81
N ILE A 280 3.50 9.46 -5.92
CA ILE A 280 2.41 9.81 -4.99
C ILE A 280 2.79 9.42 -3.56
N LEU A 281 3.37 8.24 -3.33
CA LEU A 281 3.83 7.81 -2.02
C LEU A 281 4.93 8.73 -1.47
N PHE A 282 5.93 9.07 -2.28
CA PHE A 282 7.03 9.95 -1.89
C PHE A 282 6.54 11.36 -1.53
N TYR A 283 5.75 11.99 -2.40
CA TYR A 283 5.23 13.34 -2.14
C TYR A 283 4.23 13.37 -0.98
N THR A 284 3.50 12.28 -0.75
CA THR A 284 2.68 12.10 0.46
C THR A 284 3.56 11.95 1.71
N TYR A 285 4.66 11.20 1.63
CA TYR A 285 5.62 11.01 2.72
C TYR A 285 6.24 12.35 3.15
N ILE A 286 6.76 13.15 2.21
CA ILE A 286 7.34 14.47 2.55
C ILE A 286 6.27 15.53 2.88
N GLY A 287 5.00 15.28 2.54
CA GLY A 287 3.89 16.19 2.83
C GLY A 287 3.71 17.31 1.80
N SER A 288 3.99 17.08 0.51
CA SER A 288 3.68 18.03 -0.56
C SER A 288 2.37 17.64 -1.26
N SER A 289 1.25 18.26 -0.86
CA SER A 289 -0.05 17.96 -1.50
C SER A 289 -0.07 18.39 -2.97
N LYS A 290 0.52 19.55 -3.33
CA LYS A 290 0.50 20.07 -4.71
C LYS A 290 1.08 19.07 -5.71
N ASP A 291 2.29 18.58 -5.43
CA ASP A 291 2.99 17.65 -6.31
C ASP A 291 2.30 16.27 -6.36
N THR A 292 1.70 15.88 -5.23
CA THR A 292 0.89 14.68 -5.12
C THR A 292 -0.36 14.78 -6.00
N GLN A 293 -1.06 15.93 -6.01
CA GLN A 293 -2.28 16.12 -6.80
C GLN A 293 -2.06 15.99 -8.30
N CYS A 294 -0.97 16.57 -8.83
CA CYS A 294 -0.64 16.48 -10.24
C CYS A 294 -0.46 15.02 -10.69
N ARG A 295 0.20 14.20 -9.87
CA ARG A 295 0.44 12.78 -10.16
C ARG A 295 -0.81 11.92 -9.99
N ILE A 296 -1.63 12.17 -8.97
CA ILE A 296 -2.93 11.50 -8.80
C ILE A 296 -3.82 11.74 -10.01
N LYS A 297 -3.92 13.00 -10.47
CA LYS A 297 -4.72 13.34 -11.64
C LYS A 297 -4.23 12.53 -12.85
N LYS A 298 -2.91 12.49 -13.08
CA LYS A 298 -2.34 11.73 -14.19
C LYS A 298 -2.56 10.22 -14.08
N LEU A 299 -2.45 9.67 -12.87
CA LEU A 299 -2.69 8.26 -12.60
C LEU A 299 -4.14 7.90 -12.95
N HIS A 300 -5.12 8.68 -12.48
CA HIS A 300 -6.53 8.44 -12.81
C HIS A 300 -6.79 8.57 -14.31
N GLU A 301 -6.27 9.60 -14.98
CA GLU A 301 -6.37 9.74 -16.44
C GLU A 301 -5.86 8.48 -17.19
N MET A 302 -4.79 7.86 -16.70
CA MET A 302 -4.23 6.65 -17.31
C MET A 302 -5.04 5.39 -16.99
N LEU A 303 -5.46 5.22 -15.73
CA LEU A 303 -6.26 4.07 -15.32
C LEU A 303 -7.63 4.08 -16.03
N ASP A 304 -8.29 5.23 -16.05
CA ASP A 304 -9.59 5.43 -16.71
C ASP A 304 -9.45 5.39 -18.25
N GLY A 305 -8.30 5.84 -18.76
CA GLY A 305 -7.93 5.80 -20.18
C GLY A 305 -7.53 4.41 -20.71
N GLY A 306 -7.70 3.35 -19.92
CA GLY A 306 -7.44 1.97 -20.36
C GLY A 306 -5.97 1.57 -20.39
N ALA A 307 -5.06 2.31 -19.73
CA ALA A 307 -3.63 1.97 -19.69
C ALA A 307 -3.35 0.60 -19.04
N LEU A 308 -4.28 0.08 -18.23
CA LEU A 308 -4.21 -1.27 -17.67
C LEU A 308 -4.14 -2.38 -18.73
N GLN A 309 -4.65 -2.15 -19.94
CA GLN A 309 -4.52 -3.11 -21.04
C GLN A 309 -3.05 -3.39 -21.40
N ALA A 310 -2.15 -2.44 -21.13
CA ALA A 310 -0.71 -2.60 -21.38
C ALA A 310 -0.04 -3.60 -20.45
N PHE A 311 -0.64 -3.92 -19.29
CA PHE A 311 -0.15 -4.93 -18.34
C PHE A 311 -0.44 -6.38 -18.79
N GLY A 312 -1.23 -6.55 -19.87
CA GLY A 312 -1.77 -7.84 -20.25
C GLY A 312 -2.78 -8.36 -19.22
N VAL A 313 -3.19 -9.62 -19.38
CA VAL A 313 -4.21 -10.23 -18.52
C VAL A 313 -3.65 -10.55 -17.13
N SER A 314 -2.40 -11.00 -17.05
CA SER A 314 -1.77 -11.58 -15.86
C SER A 314 -0.61 -10.75 -15.31
N GLY A 315 -0.35 -9.54 -15.83
CA GLY A 315 0.82 -8.75 -15.47
C GLY A 315 2.11 -9.22 -16.16
N ILE A 316 1.99 -9.87 -17.33
CA ILE A 316 3.15 -10.24 -18.16
C ILE A 316 3.27 -9.23 -19.30
N VAL A 317 4.44 -8.63 -19.43
CA VAL A 317 4.74 -7.63 -20.45
C VAL A 317 6.01 -8.05 -21.17
N ASP A 318 5.98 -7.94 -22.50
CA ASP A 318 7.15 -8.19 -23.35
C ASP A 318 7.84 -6.84 -23.60
N ILE A 319 9.17 -6.83 -23.47
CA ILE A 319 10.06 -5.71 -23.82
C ILE A 319 10.72 -6.09 -25.14
N ASP A 320 10.48 -5.29 -26.18
CA ASP A 320 10.95 -5.60 -27.52
C ASP A 320 12.45 -5.31 -27.62
N LEU A 321 13.22 -6.28 -28.07
CA LEU A 321 14.66 -6.15 -28.31
C LEU A 321 14.92 -6.15 -29.81
N PRO A 322 15.72 -5.20 -30.35
CA PRO A 322 16.10 -5.21 -31.76
C PRO A 322 16.74 -6.55 -32.15
N ASP A 323 16.25 -7.17 -33.22
CA ASP A 323 16.78 -8.41 -33.82
C ASP A 323 16.87 -9.64 -32.88
N LEU A 324 16.17 -9.60 -31.73
CA LEU A 324 16.20 -10.64 -30.71
C LEU A 324 14.79 -10.99 -30.21
N PRO A 325 14.60 -12.19 -29.63
CA PRO A 325 13.38 -12.51 -28.91
C PRO A 325 13.12 -11.47 -27.80
N PRO A 326 11.85 -11.08 -27.57
CA PRO A 326 11.53 -10.09 -26.56
C PRO A 326 11.86 -10.59 -25.14
N LEU A 327 12.24 -9.67 -24.27
CA LEU A 327 12.43 -9.95 -22.85
C LEU A 327 11.08 -9.91 -22.14
N ARG A 328 10.60 -11.07 -21.70
CA ARG A 328 9.35 -11.19 -20.96
C ARG A 328 9.57 -10.91 -19.48
N VAL A 329 8.86 -9.92 -18.95
CA VAL A 329 8.90 -9.54 -17.53
C VAL A 329 7.54 -9.71 -16.86
N GLN A 330 7.57 -10.19 -15.62
CA GLN A 330 6.39 -10.19 -14.75
C GLN A 330 6.39 -8.90 -13.93
N VAL A 331 5.35 -8.09 -14.11
CA VAL A 331 5.09 -6.88 -13.35
C VAL A 331 3.92 -7.10 -12.39
N THR A 332 3.58 -6.07 -11.61
CA THR A 332 2.42 -6.10 -10.72
C THR A 332 1.14 -6.41 -11.51
N HIS A 333 0.31 -7.31 -10.99
CA HIS A 333 -0.94 -7.71 -11.66
C HIS A 333 -1.87 -6.51 -11.87
N PRO A 334 -2.56 -6.37 -13.02
CA PRO A 334 -3.41 -5.21 -13.32
C PRO A 334 -4.52 -4.97 -12.29
N ARG A 335 -5.16 -6.05 -11.78
CA ARG A 335 -6.15 -5.95 -10.68
C ARG A 335 -5.55 -5.37 -9.40
N VAL A 336 -4.31 -5.72 -9.07
CA VAL A 336 -3.61 -5.17 -7.89
C VAL A 336 -3.32 -3.70 -8.11
N ILE A 337 -2.84 -3.30 -9.29
CA ILE A 337 -2.61 -1.88 -9.63
C ILE A 337 -3.91 -1.07 -9.54
N PHE A 338 -5.02 -1.62 -10.01
CA PHE A 338 -6.32 -0.94 -9.96
C PHE A 338 -6.77 -0.71 -8.51
N ALA A 339 -6.72 -1.74 -7.66
CA ALA A 339 -7.02 -1.62 -6.23
C ALA A 339 -6.04 -0.67 -5.52
N LEU A 340 -4.76 -0.74 -5.84
CA LEU A 340 -3.72 0.13 -5.31
C LEU A 340 -3.98 1.61 -5.66
N GLY A 341 -4.53 1.88 -6.85
CA GLY A 341 -4.97 3.22 -7.24
C GLY A 341 -5.95 3.84 -6.25
N PHE A 342 -6.94 3.09 -5.76
CA PHE A 342 -7.86 3.55 -4.72
C PHE A 342 -7.16 3.78 -3.38
N LEU A 343 -6.30 2.86 -2.96
CA LEU A 343 -5.60 2.95 -1.68
C LEU A 343 -4.67 4.17 -1.66
N VAL A 344 -3.85 4.33 -2.69
CA VAL A 344 -2.90 5.43 -2.82
C VAL A 344 -3.64 6.77 -2.95
N SER A 345 -4.76 6.82 -3.68
CA SER A 345 -5.63 8.01 -3.73
C SER A 345 -6.33 8.31 -2.40
N SER A 346 -6.60 7.31 -1.57
CA SER A 346 -7.13 7.54 -0.22
C SER A 346 -6.05 8.14 0.69
N VAL A 347 -4.91 7.46 0.84
CA VAL A 347 -3.80 7.83 1.75
C VAL A 347 -3.24 9.23 1.46
N SER A 348 -3.16 9.58 0.18
CA SER A 348 -2.64 10.89 -0.27
C SER A 348 -3.60 12.07 -0.03
N LYS A 349 -4.91 11.81 0.09
CA LYS A 349 -5.94 12.83 0.30
C LYS A 349 -6.15 13.04 1.79
N ARG A 350 -5.22 13.71 2.47
CA ARG A 350 -5.27 13.80 3.94
C ARG A 350 -6.44 14.58 4.52
N ASP A 351 -7.07 15.46 3.73
CA ASP A 351 -8.14 16.33 4.20
C ASP A 351 -9.42 15.56 4.60
N PRO A 352 -9.78 15.52 5.90
CA PRO A 352 -11.01 14.89 6.36
C PRO A 352 -12.20 15.87 6.41
N VAL A 353 -12.01 17.15 6.05
CA VAL A 353 -13.02 18.20 6.11
C VAL A 353 -14.03 18.09 4.96
N GLY A 354 -15.28 18.46 5.24
CA GLY A 354 -16.35 18.56 4.25
C GLY A 354 -17.35 17.41 4.31
N ARG A 355 -18.33 17.41 3.39
CA ARG A 355 -19.45 16.46 3.43
C ARG A 355 -19.12 15.06 2.92
N LYS A 356 -18.15 14.98 2.01
CA LYS A 356 -17.71 13.75 1.34
C LYS A 356 -16.18 13.79 1.26
N PRO A 357 -15.48 13.53 2.38
CA PRO A 357 -14.01 13.55 2.39
C PRO A 357 -13.48 12.53 1.38
N LYS A 358 -12.64 12.98 0.44
CA LYS A 358 -12.16 12.14 -0.67
C LYS A 358 -11.43 10.89 -0.16
N ARG A 359 -10.69 11.00 0.95
CA ARG A 359 -10.03 9.89 1.63
C ARG A 359 -10.98 8.72 1.89
N LYS A 360 -12.11 9.02 2.55
CA LYS A 360 -13.14 8.04 2.89
C LYS A 360 -13.81 7.47 1.65
N VAL A 361 -14.17 8.34 0.69
CA VAL A 361 -14.82 7.91 -0.57
C VAL A 361 -13.94 6.92 -1.33
N PHE A 362 -12.67 7.24 -1.56
CA PHE A 362 -11.77 6.34 -2.28
C PHE A 362 -11.53 5.02 -1.54
N ALA A 363 -11.39 5.06 -0.21
CA ALA A 363 -11.24 3.84 0.57
C ALA A 363 -12.50 2.96 0.53
N SER A 364 -13.69 3.53 0.72
CA SER A 364 -14.95 2.80 0.68
C SER A 364 -15.22 2.18 -0.69
N GLU A 365 -15.04 2.94 -1.77
CA GLU A 365 -15.17 2.40 -3.13
C GLU A 365 -14.11 1.33 -3.42
N GLY A 366 -12.88 1.53 -2.93
CA GLY A 366 -11.78 0.57 -3.08
C GLY A 366 -12.08 -0.77 -2.39
N VAL A 367 -12.67 -0.75 -1.19
CA VAL A 367 -13.09 -1.98 -0.49
C VAL A 367 -14.12 -2.76 -1.32
N LEU A 368 -15.11 -2.07 -1.89
CA LEU A 368 -16.11 -2.70 -2.76
C LEU A 368 -15.49 -3.31 -4.03
N VAL A 369 -14.51 -2.61 -4.63
CA VAL A 369 -13.76 -3.11 -5.77
C VAL A 369 -12.99 -4.37 -5.40
N VAL A 370 -12.25 -4.36 -4.28
CA VAL A 370 -11.48 -5.53 -3.84
C VAL A 370 -12.41 -6.72 -3.55
N ASP A 371 -13.53 -6.51 -2.85
CA ASP A 371 -14.49 -7.57 -2.58
C ASP A 371 -15.11 -8.16 -3.85
N LYS A 372 -15.31 -7.34 -4.88
CA LYS A 372 -15.76 -7.81 -6.20
C LYS A 372 -14.69 -8.64 -6.89
N GLU A 373 -13.44 -8.17 -6.90
CA GLU A 373 -12.33 -8.85 -7.56
C GLU A 373 -11.98 -10.18 -6.87
N LEU A 374 -12.04 -10.25 -5.54
CA LEU A 374 -11.82 -11.46 -4.75
C LEU A 374 -12.84 -12.58 -5.05
N LYS A 375 -14.05 -12.23 -5.51
CA LYS A 375 -15.08 -13.21 -5.90
C LYS A 375 -14.84 -13.83 -7.28
N THR A 376 -13.89 -13.30 -8.05
CA THR A 376 -13.60 -13.75 -9.41
C THR A 376 -12.24 -14.40 -9.49
N ASP A 377 -12.13 -15.51 -10.22
CA ASP A 377 -10.84 -16.17 -10.42
C ASP A 377 -9.84 -15.20 -11.06
N ALA A 378 -8.66 -15.12 -10.44
CA ALA A 378 -7.57 -14.30 -10.95
C ALA A 378 -6.91 -15.02 -12.13
N PRO A 379 -6.75 -14.36 -13.28
CA PRO A 379 -6.09 -14.97 -14.43
C PRO A 379 -4.58 -14.94 -14.22
N LEU A 380 -4.07 -15.99 -13.57
CA LEU A 380 -2.64 -16.16 -13.31
C LEU A 380 -1.97 -16.94 -14.45
N PRO A 381 -0.67 -16.71 -14.70
CA PRO A 381 0.08 -17.47 -15.70
C PRO A 381 0.08 -18.97 -15.39
N ILE A 382 0.03 -19.82 -16.42
CA ILE A 382 0.03 -21.30 -16.30
C ILE A 382 1.28 -21.88 -15.62
N TRP A 383 2.37 -21.13 -15.58
CA TRP A 383 3.60 -21.54 -14.91
C TRP A 383 3.66 -21.13 -13.44
N SER A 384 2.66 -20.41 -12.94
CA SER A 384 2.57 -19.98 -11.54
C SER A 384 2.15 -21.14 -10.65
N SER A 385 2.65 -21.13 -9.43
CA SER A 385 2.34 -22.07 -8.37
C SER A 385 1.08 -21.69 -7.60
N VAL A 386 0.59 -22.61 -6.76
CA VAL A 386 -0.47 -22.32 -5.78
C VAL A 386 -0.02 -21.26 -4.77
N ALA A 387 1.27 -21.23 -4.41
CA ALA A 387 1.84 -20.21 -3.54
C ALA A 387 1.73 -18.81 -4.16
N ASP A 388 1.98 -18.67 -5.47
CA ASP A 388 1.81 -17.40 -6.19
C ASP A 388 0.35 -16.91 -6.17
N ALA A 389 -0.60 -17.84 -6.28
CA ALA A 389 -2.03 -17.52 -6.18
C ALA A 389 -2.41 -17.08 -4.77
N ASN A 390 -1.96 -17.80 -3.75
CA ASN A 390 -2.18 -17.42 -2.35
C ASN A 390 -1.58 -16.05 -2.03
N GLU A 391 -0.38 -15.76 -2.52
CA GLU A 391 0.27 -14.47 -2.36
C GLU A 391 -0.52 -13.34 -3.05
N PHE A 392 -1.07 -13.59 -4.25
CA PHE A 392 -1.96 -12.65 -4.91
C PHE A 392 -3.19 -12.31 -4.04
N TYR A 393 -3.90 -13.33 -3.54
CA TYR A 393 -5.10 -13.13 -2.71
C TYR A 393 -4.76 -12.48 -1.36
N ARG A 394 -3.62 -12.85 -0.77
CA ARG A 394 -3.09 -12.24 0.46
C ARG A 394 -2.83 -10.74 0.26
N ARG A 395 -2.21 -10.34 -0.86
CA ARG A 395 -1.99 -8.92 -1.20
C ARG A 395 -3.30 -8.15 -1.38
N MET A 396 -4.28 -8.73 -2.05
CA MET A 396 -5.61 -8.11 -2.20
C MET A 396 -6.29 -7.90 -0.84
N SER A 397 -6.24 -8.91 0.03
CA SER A 397 -6.79 -8.84 1.39
C SER A 397 -6.06 -7.81 2.25
N LYS A 398 -4.73 -7.69 2.11
CA LYS A 398 -3.92 -6.66 2.77
C LYS A 398 -4.35 -5.25 2.34
N MET A 399 -4.53 -5.01 1.04
CA MET A 399 -4.99 -3.71 0.54
C MET A 399 -6.40 -3.36 1.05
N LYS A 400 -7.31 -4.34 1.15
CA LYS A 400 -8.63 -4.14 1.77
C LYS A 400 -8.50 -3.73 3.24
N ALA A 401 -7.68 -4.44 4.02
CA ALA A 401 -7.43 -4.11 5.41
C ALA A 401 -6.85 -2.69 5.58
N ASP A 402 -5.90 -2.30 4.72
CA ASP A 402 -5.34 -0.93 4.71
C ASP A 402 -6.41 0.12 4.38
N MET A 403 -7.28 -0.12 3.39
CA MET A 403 -8.38 0.81 3.09
C MET A 403 -9.37 0.94 4.27
N ILE A 404 -9.68 -0.16 4.96
CA ILE A 404 -10.54 -0.10 6.16
C ILE A 404 -9.85 0.71 7.28
N CYS A 405 -8.53 0.58 7.46
CA CYS A 405 -7.78 1.43 8.39
C CYS A 405 -7.92 2.92 8.06
N GLU A 406 -7.86 3.27 6.76
CA GLU A 406 -8.06 4.65 6.31
C GLU A 406 -9.48 5.17 6.60
N ILE A 407 -10.50 4.34 6.42
CA ILE A 407 -11.90 4.67 6.77
C ILE A 407 -12.00 4.94 8.28
N ILE A 408 -11.48 4.04 9.12
CA ILE A 408 -11.51 4.18 10.58
C ILE A 408 -10.81 5.49 11.01
N GLY A 409 -9.62 5.76 10.47
CA GLY A 409 -8.87 6.98 10.77
C GLY A 409 -9.67 8.24 10.45
N VAL A 410 -10.30 8.31 9.28
CA VAL A 410 -11.14 9.46 8.90
C VAL A 410 -12.39 9.58 9.78
N CYS A 411 -13.05 8.47 10.09
CA CYS A 411 -14.23 8.48 10.95
C CYS A 411 -13.89 9.03 12.34
N ILE A 412 -12.76 8.59 12.93
CA ILE A 412 -12.29 9.10 14.22
C ILE A 412 -11.97 10.61 14.15
N SER A 413 -11.22 11.07 13.14
CA SER A 413 -10.90 12.50 12.97
C SER A 413 -12.13 13.39 12.79
N ARG A 414 -13.25 12.81 12.33
CA ARG A 414 -14.53 13.49 12.12
C ARG A 414 -15.52 13.28 13.27
N SER A 415 -15.13 12.55 14.31
CA SER A 415 -16.00 12.17 15.43
C SER A 415 -17.21 11.31 15.03
N GLU A 416 -17.10 10.55 13.93
CA GLU A 416 -18.08 9.56 13.45
C GLU A 416 -17.81 8.21 14.15
N PHE A 417 -17.92 8.20 15.49
CA PHE A 417 -17.43 7.08 16.31
C PHE A 417 -18.18 5.76 16.09
N ASP A 418 -19.49 5.78 15.81
CA ASP A 418 -20.27 4.56 15.54
C ASP A 418 -19.77 3.82 14.30
N GLU A 419 -19.49 4.59 13.25
CA GLU A 419 -18.96 4.06 12.01
C GLU A 419 -17.51 3.58 12.19
N ALA A 420 -16.72 4.29 12.99
CA ALA A 420 -15.36 3.84 13.36
C ALA A 420 -15.39 2.49 14.10
N GLU A 421 -16.28 2.30 15.08
CA GLU A 421 -16.44 1.04 15.83
C GLU A 421 -16.89 -0.11 14.93
N HIS A 422 -17.84 0.15 14.03
CA HIS A 422 -18.30 -0.84 13.06
C HIS A 422 -17.17 -1.29 12.12
N ASN A 423 -16.46 -0.35 11.50
CA ASN A 423 -15.35 -0.66 10.59
C ASN A 423 -14.18 -1.33 11.32
N LEU A 424 -13.92 -0.98 12.58
CA LEU A 424 -12.88 -1.61 13.40
C LEU A 424 -13.22 -3.07 13.72
N SER A 425 -14.50 -3.36 14.00
CA SER A 425 -14.98 -4.73 14.17
C SER A 425 -14.86 -5.53 12.87
N GLN A 426 -15.20 -4.92 11.73
CA GLN A 426 -15.03 -5.52 10.41
C GLN A 426 -13.55 -5.81 10.09
N LEU A 427 -12.64 -4.87 10.39
CA LEU A 427 -11.20 -5.05 10.19
C LEU A 427 -10.66 -6.23 11.00
N ILE A 428 -11.07 -6.36 12.27
CA ILE A 428 -10.67 -7.48 13.12
C ILE A 428 -11.17 -8.82 12.54
N ALA A 429 -12.42 -8.88 12.10
CA ALA A 429 -12.99 -10.09 11.51
C ALA A 429 -12.28 -10.47 10.19
N ASP A 430 -12.06 -9.50 9.31
CA ASP A 430 -11.43 -9.69 8.00
C ASP A 430 -9.96 -10.12 8.13
N THR A 431 -9.20 -9.46 9.02
CA THR A 431 -7.79 -9.81 9.27
C THR A 431 -7.63 -11.17 9.93
N ARG A 432 -8.53 -11.59 10.82
CA ARG A 432 -8.52 -12.96 11.38
C ARG A 432 -8.86 -14.01 10.34
N THR A 433 -9.87 -13.76 9.51
CA THR A 433 -10.32 -14.70 8.46
C THR A 433 -9.22 -15.00 7.45
N HIS A 434 -8.37 -14.02 7.13
CA HIS A 434 -7.30 -14.17 6.15
C HIS A 434 -5.89 -14.37 6.76
N GLY A 435 -5.78 -14.61 8.07
CA GLY A 435 -4.49 -14.83 8.73
C GLY A 435 -3.56 -13.61 8.72
N LEU A 436 -4.12 -12.40 8.71
CA LEU A 436 -3.40 -11.12 8.70
C LEU A 436 -3.38 -10.43 10.07
N PHE A 437 -4.05 -10.99 11.09
CA PHE A 437 -4.24 -10.31 12.37
C PHE A 437 -2.93 -9.94 13.07
N SER A 438 -1.92 -10.82 13.06
CA SER A 438 -0.61 -10.54 13.67
C SER A 438 0.05 -9.28 13.10
N ILE A 439 0.03 -9.13 11.77
CA ILE A 439 0.58 -7.98 11.04
C ILE A 439 -0.19 -6.68 11.37
N TYR A 440 -1.50 -6.76 11.60
CA TYR A 440 -2.35 -5.60 11.85
C TYR A 440 -2.61 -5.32 13.34
N SER A 441 -2.20 -6.20 14.24
CA SER A 441 -2.53 -6.16 15.67
C SER A 441 -2.16 -4.82 16.32
N ALA A 442 -0.94 -4.34 16.09
CA ALA A 442 -0.46 -3.06 16.60
C ALA A 442 -1.27 -1.88 16.05
N ARG A 443 -1.57 -1.88 14.74
CA ARG A 443 -2.35 -0.81 14.07
C ARG A 443 -3.82 -0.80 14.49
N ILE A 444 -4.44 -1.98 14.61
CA ILE A 444 -5.80 -2.15 15.15
C ILE A 444 -5.85 -1.59 16.58
N THR A 445 -4.86 -1.93 17.40
CA THR A 445 -4.76 -1.45 18.78
C THR A 445 -4.55 0.07 18.83
N LEU A 446 -3.76 0.63 17.90
CA LEU A 446 -3.60 2.08 17.77
C LEU A 446 -4.93 2.77 17.39
N HIS A 447 -5.73 2.20 16.50
CA HIS A 447 -7.07 2.72 16.21
C HIS A 447 -8.01 2.62 17.41
N GLN A 448 -7.94 1.53 18.20
CA GLN A 448 -8.66 1.43 19.48
C GLN A 448 -8.23 2.53 20.46
N ALA A 449 -6.93 2.84 20.52
CA ALA A 449 -6.40 3.92 21.34
C ALA A 449 -6.97 5.28 20.91
N HIS A 450 -6.91 5.59 19.61
CA HIS A 450 -7.46 6.84 19.06
C HIS A 450 -8.96 6.98 19.32
N LEU A 451 -9.73 5.90 19.14
CA LEU A 451 -11.16 5.88 19.42
C LEU A 451 -11.44 6.10 20.92
N ALA A 452 -10.76 5.37 21.80
CA ALA A 452 -10.90 5.53 23.24
C ALA A 452 -10.52 6.95 23.70
N HIS A 453 -9.47 7.53 23.11
CA HIS A 453 -9.05 8.90 23.35
C HIS A 453 -10.13 9.89 22.91
N GLY A 454 -10.67 9.75 21.70
CA GLY A 454 -11.75 10.61 21.19
C GLY A 454 -13.05 10.53 22.01
N LEU A 455 -13.30 9.41 22.70
CA LEU A 455 -14.42 9.20 23.60
C LEU A 455 -14.14 9.64 25.05
N GLY A 456 -12.95 10.15 25.37
CA GLY A 456 -12.57 10.55 26.73
C GLY A 456 -12.37 9.38 27.72
N ARG A 457 -12.11 8.17 27.21
CA ARG A 457 -11.80 6.97 27.98
C ARG A 457 -10.29 6.87 28.24
N THR A 458 -9.75 7.79 29.05
CA THR A 458 -8.31 7.98 29.30
C THR A 458 -7.55 6.70 29.65
N GLU A 459 -8.02 5.91 30.63
CA GLU A 459 -7.33 4.68 31.04
C GLU A 459 -7.25 3.63 29.93
N LYS A 460 -8.36 3.46 29.17
CA LYS A 460 -8.39 2.53 28.04
C LYS A 460 -7.47 3.00 26.93
N ALA A 461 -7.48 4.30 26.62
CA ALA A 461 -6.61 4.90 25.61
C ALA A 461 -5.14 4.69 25.96
N LEU A 462 -4.74 4.97 27.21
CA LEU A 462 -3.37 4.79 27.70
C LEU A 462 -2.91 3.33 27.54
N LYS A 463 -3.71 2.37 28.03
CA LYS A 463 -3.41 0.94 27.87
C LYS A 463 -3.26 0.55 26.40
N CYS A 464 -4.17 1.01 25.54
CA CYS A 464 -4.09 0.70 24.11
C CYS A 464 -2.86 1.32 23.44
N TYR A 465 -2.46 2.55 23.78
CA TYR A 465 -1.22 3.13 23.26
C TYR A 465 0.01 2.33 23.68
N GLN A 466 0.11 1.95 24.96
CA GLN A 466 1.22 1.15 25.47
C GLN A 466 1.29 -0.23 24.82
N VAL A 467 0.15 -0.90 24.65
CA VAL A 467 0.08 -2.19 23.94
C VAL A 467 0.45 -2.03 22.46
N ALA A 468 -0.05 -1.00 21.77
CA ALA A 468 0.32 -0.73 20.39
C ALA A 468 1.83 -0.46 20.24
N ALA A 469 2.42 0.32 21.14
CA ALA A 469 3.86 0.57 21.16
C ALA A 469 4.64 -0.73 21.45
N TYR A 470 4.20 -1.54 22.39
CA TYR A 470 4.82 -2.84 22.70
C TYR A 470 4.78 -3.78 21.48
N LEU A 471 3.63 -3.96 20.85
CA LEU A 471 3.46 -4.86 19.70
C LEU A 471 4.23 -4.42 18.44
N SER A 472 4.61 -3.15 18.35
CA SER A 472 5.33 -2.60 17.19
C SER A 472 6.80 -2.28 17.46
N ARG A 473 7.29 -2.64 18.66
CA ARG A 473 8.67 -2.35 19.08
C ARG A 473 9.68 -3.08 18.21
N LYS A 474 10.87 -2.49 18.09
CA LYS A 474 12.03 -3.16 17.51
C LYS A 474 12.47 -4.30 18.43
N ARG A 475 12.64 -5.51 17.90
CA ARG A 475 13.19 -6.64 18.65
C ARG A 475 14.71 -6.66 18.56
N PRO A 476 15.39 -7.13 19.61
CA PRO A 476 16.81 -7.41 19.52
C PRO A 476 17.05 -8.56 18.55
N SER A 477 18.02 -8.42 17.65
CA SER A 477 18.37 -9.41 16.61
C SER A 477 18.77 -10.79 17.14
N ASN A 478 19.01 -10.92 18.44
CA ASN A 478 19.57 -12.12 19.05
C ASN A 478 18.54 -12.97 19.81
N GLU A 479 17.28 -12.53 19.90
CA GLU A 479 16.22 -13.31 20.55
C GLU A 479 15.44 -14.10 19.49
N PRO A 480 15.37 -15.44 19.60
CA PRO A 480 14.51 -16.22 18.71
C PRO A 480 13.06 -15.79 18.89
N ALA A 481 12.34 -15.61 17.78
CA ALA A 481 10.92 -15.36 17.82
C ALA A 481 10.24 -16.52 18.57
N SER A 482 9.69 -16.25 19.75
CA SER A 482 8.89 -17.24 20.46
C SER A 482 7.59 -17.46 19.69
N ASP A 483 7.14 -18.71 19.56
CA ASP A 483 5.88 -19.08 18.90
C ASP A 483 4.64 -18.39 19.51
N GLU A 484 4.75 -17.79 20.70
CA GLU A 484 3.70 -17.04 21.38
C GLU A 484 3.68 -15.52 21.07
N ASP A 485 4.68 -14.99 20.34
CA ASP A 485 4.78 -13.55 20.05
C ASP A 485 4.16 -13.19 18.69
N ASP A 486 2.83 -13.02 18.67
CA ASP A 486 2.03 -12.59 17.51
C ASP A 486 2.34 -11.16 16.99
N SER A 487 3.42 -10.52 17.45
CA SER A 487 3.69 -9.10 17.18
C SER A 487 4.49 -8.87 15.88
N CYS A 488 4.37 -7.66 15.31
CA CYS A 488 4.97 -7.29 14.03
C CYS A 488 5.64 -5.93 14.18
N GLU A 489 6.94 -5.86 13.91
CA GLU A 489 7.70 -4.61 14.02
C GLU A 489 7.16 -3.58 13.02
N ASP A 490 6.73 -2.43 13.52
CA ASP A 490 6.27 -1.32 12.70
C ASP A 490 6.68 -0.02 13.38
N TYR A 491 7.84 0.51 12.99
CA TYR A 491 8.40 1.70 13.60
C TYR A 491 7.48 2.94 13.47
N TRP A 492 6.68 3.03 12.40
CA TRP A 492 5.72 4.12 12.25
C TRP A 492 4.60 4.04 13.28
N VAL A 493 4.04 2.84 13.47
CA VAL A 493 3.01 2.60 14.49
C VAL A 493 3.57 2.79 15.88
N ASN A 494 4.81 2.36 16.15
CA ASN A 494 5.47 2.51 17.44
C ASN A 494 5.61 3.98 17.85
N VAL A 495 6.21 4.80 16.99
CA VAL A 495 6.40 6.23 17.25
C VAL A 495 5.06 6.94 17.35
N SER A 496 4.08 6.60 16.50
CA SER A 496 2.74 7.17 16.56
C SER A 496 2.03 6.84 17.87
N ALA A 497 2.16 5.61 18.36
CA ALA A 497 1.56 5.19 19.63
C ALA A 497 2.17 5.91 20.83
N ARG A 498 3.51 6.03 20.87
CA ARG A 498 4.23 6.78 21.92
C ARG A 498 3.93 8.27 21.88
N ALA A 499 3.81 8.86 20.69
CA ALA A 499 3.38 10.24 20.53
C ALA A 499 1.95 10.45 21.05
N GLY A 500 1.04 9.52 20.77
CA GLY A 500 -0.34 9.54 21.27
C GLY A 500 -0.43 9.39 22.80
N GLU A 501 0.38 8.50 23.38
CA GLU A 501 0.52 8.35 24.84
C GLU A 501 0.97 9.66 25.49
N LEU A 502 2.03 10.29 24.97
CA LEU A 502 2.53 11.56 25.50
C LEU A 502 1.49 12.66 25.42
N TRP A 503 0.75 12.76 24.32
CA TRP A 503 -0.35 13.72 24.18
C TRP A 503 -1.43 13.54 25.25
N LEU A 504 -1.81 12.29 25.51
CA LEU A 504 -2.81 11.97 26.53
C LEU A 504 -2.31 12.36 27.93
N LEU A 505 -1.04 12.07 28.23
CA LEU A 505 -0.44 12.39 29.53
C LEU A 505 -0.23 13.88 29.74
N ILE A 506 0.13 14.65 28.70
CA ILE A 506 0.20 16.12 28.76
C ILE A 506 -1.18 16.70 29.12
N GLY A 507 -2.24 16.17 28.50
CA GLY A 507 -3.62 16.55 28.82
C GLY A 507 -3.98 16.24 30.28
N ALA A 508 -3.68 15.02 30.74
CA ALA A 508 -3.96 14.58 32.11
C ALA A 508 -3.17 15.38 33.17
N ALA A 509 -1.88 15.64 32.94
CA ALA A 509 -1.05 16.45 33.84
C ALA A 509 -1.60 17.88 33.97
N SER A 510 -2.22 18.42 32.91
CA SER A 510 -2.83 19.75 32.95
C SER A 510 -4.07 19.82 33.86
N GLU A 511 -4.71 18.69 34.17
CA GLU A 511 -5.85 18.60 35.10
C GLU A 511 -5.42 18.51 36.57
N VAL A 512 -4.14 18.23 36.85
CA VAL A 512 -3.61 18.15 38.23
C VAL A 512 -3.66 19.53 38.88
N ILE A 513 -4.38 19.66 40.01
CA ILE A 513 -4.60 20.94 40.71
C ILE A 513 -3.32 21.45 41.38
N ASP A 514 -2.53 20.55 41.98
CA ASP A 514 -1.27 20.92 42.64
C ASP A 514 -0.19 21.30 41.63
N ALA A 515 0.33 22.52 41.75
CA ALA A 515 1.33 23.07 40.85
C ALA A 515 2.69 22.35 40.96
N ALA A 516 3.07 21.90 42.17
CA ALA A 516 4.32 21.19 42.38
C ALA A 516 4.28 19.80 41.73
N GLN A 517 3.20 19.05 41.97
CA GLN A 517 2.96 17.76 41.33
C GLN A 517 2.85 17.89 39.81
N ARG A 518 2.12 18.90 39.31
CA ARG A 518 2.00 19.17 37.87
C ARG A 518 3.37 19.40 37.22
N GLU A 519 4.22 20.22 37.84
CA GLU A 519 5.54 20.51 37.29
C GLU A 519 6.47 19.29 37.34
N TYR A 520 6.37 18.45 38.38
CA TYR A 520 7.08 17.17 38.48
C TYR A 520 6.68 16.21 37.33
N GLU A 521 5.38 16.06 37.09
CA GLU A 521 4.86 15.23 35.99
C GLU A 521 5.28 15.78 34.62
N MET A 522 5.16 17.09 34.42
CA MET A 522 5.58 17.73 33.18
C MET A 522 7.09 17.58 32.92
N GLU A 523 7.93 17.60 33.95
CA GLU A 523 9.37 17.38 33.80
C GLU A 523 9.68 15.93 33.38
N ALA A 524 8.98 14.95 33.95
CA ALA A 524 9.09 13.56 33.51
C ALA A 524 8.66 13.41 32.03
N LEU A 525 7.58 14.09 31.62
CA LEU A 525 7.10 14.11 30.24
C LEU A 525 8.08 14.80 29.27
N ARG A 526 8.76 15.87 29.69
CA ARG A 526 9.81 16.52 28.87
C ARG A 526 10.95 15.56 28.58
N LYS A 527 11.41 14.83 29.60
CA LYS A 527 12.48 13.83 29.45
C LYS A 527 12.07 12.70 28.52
N ALA A 528 10.87 12.14 28.69
CA ALA A 528 10.35 11.09 27.82
C ALA A 528 10.08 11.58 26.39
N GLY A 529 9.55 12.79 26.25
CA GLY A 529 9.15 13.38 24.98
C GLY A 529 10.30 13.77 24.07
N ALA A 530 11.47 14.14 24.62
CA ALA A 530 12.64 14.50 23.83
C ALA A 530 13.06 13.37 22.86
N GLY A 531 12.98 12.10 23.30
CA GLY A 531 13.27 10.96 22.44
C GLY A 531 12.27 10.80 21.30
N VAL A 532 10.97 10.86 21.62
CA VAL A 532 9.88 10.72 20.63
C VAL A 532 9.90 11.86 19.60
N VAL A 533 10.13 13.10 20.03
CA VAL A 533 10.25 14.25 19.12
C VAL A 533 11.36 14.04 18.12
N LYS A 534 12.54 13.57 18.56
CA LYS A 534 13.67 13.28 17.68
C LYS A 534 13.36 12.16 16.68
N GLU A 535 12.69 11.09 17.13
CA GLU A 535 12.28 9.99 16.26
C GLU A 535 11.26 10.44 15.19
N CYS A 536 10.35 11.35 15.55
CA CYS A 536 9.38 11.95 14.62
C CYS A 536 10.02 12.73 13.46
N GLU A 537 11.19 13.35 13.64
CA GLU A 537 11.84 14.17 12.60
C GLU A 537 12.27 13.36 11.37
N GLY A 538 12.60 12.07 11.56
CA GLY A 538 13.01 11.15 10.50
C GLY A 538 11.86 10.42 9.80
N LEU A 539 10.62 10.72 10.19
CA LEU A 539 9.42 9.97 9.80
C LEU A 539 8.48 10.80 8.90
N GLY A 540 9.05 11.41 7.87
CA GLY A 540 8.30 12.18 6.88
C GLY A 540 7.66 13.46 7.43
N GLY A 541 6.95 14.18 6.57
CA GLY A 541 6.41 15.50 6.87
C GLY A 541 5.32 15.50 7.95
N THR A 542 4.55 14.41 8.07
CA THR A 542 3.41 14.33 9.00
C THR A 542 3.85 14.10 10.43
N LEU A 543 4.66 13.07 10.68
CA LEU A 543 5.15 12.82 12.04
C LEU A 543 6.11 13.92 12.46
N LYS A 544 6.89 14.51 11.55
CA LYS A 544 7.66 15.71 11.85
C LYS A 544 6.78 16.89 12.30
N ALA A 545 5.61 17.08 11.68
CA ALA A 545 4.66 18.10 12.13
C ALA A 545 4.13 17.79 13.54
N ILE A 546 3.75 16.53 13.81
CA ILE A 546 3.29 16.08 15.14
C ILE A 546 4.39 16.25 16.20
N GLY A 547 5.62 15.85 15.89
CA GLY A 547 6.78 16.03 16.76
C GLY A 547 7.05 17.50 17.06
N ALA A 548 6.87 18.39 16.09
CA ALA A 548 6.95 19.82 16.32
C ALA A 548 5.84 20.33 17.25
N VAL A 549 4.60 19.84 17.13
CA VAL A 549 3.55 20.21 18.10
C VAL A 549 3.87 19.69 19.50
N LEU A 550 4.35 18.45 19.63
CA LEU A 550 4.80 17.89 20.91
C LEU A 550 5.94 18.71 21.54
N ALA A 551 6.94 19.08 20.74
CA ALA A 551 8.05 19.92 21.19
C ALA A 551 7.57 21.29 21.67
N ALA A 552 6.58 21.88 20.99
CA ALA A 552 5.97 23.12 21.41
C ALA A 552 5.25 22.98 22.76
N SER A 553 4.49 21.90 22.97
CA SER A 553 3.75 21.64 24.21
C SER A 553 4.64 21.32 25.41
N LEU A 554 5.83 20.76 25.17
CA LEU A 554 6.79 20.40 26.22
C LEU A 554 7.75 21.54 26.58
N SER A 555 7.88 22.55 25.71
CA SER A 555 8.78 23.69 25.92
C SER A 555 8.24 24.67 26.97
N LYS A 556 9.15 25.22 27.78
CA LYS A 556 8.87 26.35 28.68
C LYS A 556 9.08 27.71 28.01
N GLU A 557 9.85 27.74 26.92
CA GLU A 557 10.27 28.97 26.27
C GLU A 557 9.28 29.38 25.18
N PHE A 558 8.75 30.60 25.29
CA PHE A 558 7.77 31.15 24.36
C PHE A 558 8.30 31.20 22.90
N LEU A 559 9.55 31.66 22.71
CA LEU A 559 10.15 31.79 21.37
C LEU A 559 10.37 30.42 20.71
N VAL A 560 10.79 29.42 21.49
CA VAL A 560 10.97 28.04 21.03
C VAL A 560 9.62 27.43 20.65
N THR A 561 8.60 27.59 21.50
CA THR A 561 7.22 27.16 21.25
C THR A 561 6.68 27.73 19.94
N LYS A 562 6.82 29.05 19.74
CA LYS A 562 6.39 29.73 18.52
C LYS A 562 7.11 29.20 17.26
N THR A 563 8.41 28.92 17.37
CA THR A 563 9.20 28.38 16.25
C THR A 563 8.72 26.99 15.86
N HIS A 564 8.48 26.11 16.83
CA HIS A 564 7.96 24.78 16.57
C HIS A 564 6.53 24.80 16.01
N LEU A 565 5.63 25.62 16.55
CA LEU A 565 4.26 25.76 16.02
C LEU A 565 4.25 26.30 14.59
N ARG A 566 5.15 27.24 14.25
CA ARG A 566 5.30 27.72 12.87
C ARG A 566 5.74 26.58 11.93
N THR A 567 6.70 25.76 12.36
CA THR A 567 7.14 24.58 11.62
C THR A 567 5.97 23.60 11.40
N ALA A 568 5.21 23.28 12.44
CA ALA A 568 4.04 22.42 12.34
C ALA A 568 2.95 22.98 11.42
N LEU A 569 2.72 24.30 11.46
CA LEU A 569 1.74 24.98 10.60
C LEU A 569 2.16 24.93 9.13
N ASN A 570 3.43 25.18 8.82
CA ASN A 570 3.96 25.10 7.47
C ASN A 570 3.82 23.68 6.89
N LEU A 571 4.22 22.66 7.67
CA LEU A 571 4.14 21.26 7.27
C LEU A 571 2.70 20.78 7.06
N SER A 572 1.80 21.05 8.01
CA SER A 572 0.38 20.67 7.89
C SER A 572 -0.32 21.41 6.75
N THR A 573 0.05 22.67 6.49
CA THR A 573 -0.49 23.44 5.35
C THR A 573 -0.01 22.87 4.02
N ALA A 574 1.29 22.57 3.89
CA ALA A 574 1.84 21.95 2.68
C ALA A 574 1.20 20.58 2.40
N ALA A 575 0.94 19.80 3.45
CA ALA A 575 0.31 18.49 3.36
C ALA A 575 -1.21 18.55 3.18
N GLN A 576 -1.83 19.72 3.28
CA GLN A 576 -3.29 19.91 3.37
C GLN A 576 -3.94 19.04 4.46
N ASP A 577 -3.24 18.82 5.57
CA ASP A 577 -3.77 18.13 6.74
C ASP A 577 -4.58 19.12 7.59
N ASN A 578 -5.84 19.30 7.21
CA ASN A 578 -6.73 20.24 7.88
C ASN A 578 -7.12 19.83 9.30
N HIS A 579 -6.98 18.54 9.66
CA HIS A 579 -7.24 18.09 11.01
C HIS A 579 -6.14 18.57 11.97
N LEU A 580 -4.88 18.29 11.62
CA LEU A 580 -3.74 18.79 12.39
C LEU A 580 -3.64 20.32 12.33
N ARG A 581 -3.92 20.93 11.17
CA ARG A 581 -3.89 22.39 11.01
C ARG A 581 -4.86 23.10 11.93
N ALA A 582 -6.07 22.56 12.12
CA ALA A 582 -7.05 23.13 13.05
C ALA A 582 -6.48 23.19 14.49
N LEU A 583 -5.87 22.08 14.95
CA LEU A 583 -5.21 22.02 16.27
C LEU A 583 -4.05 23.01 16.38
N VAL A 584 -3.17 23.07 15.37
CA VAL A 584 -2.00 23.97 15.38
C VAL A 584 -2.46 25.43 15.43
N LEU A 585 -3.48 25.81 14.66
CA LEU A 585 -4.04 27.17 14.68
C LEU A 585 -4.63 27.53 16.05
N SER A 586 -5.33 26.59 16.70
CA SER A 586 -5.83 26.77 18.06
C SER A 586 -4.70 26.98 19.07
N LEU A 587 -3.62 26.18 19.00
CA LEU A 587 -2.45 26.34 19.87
C LEU A 587 -1.71 27.65 19.61
N VAL A 588 -1.55 28.06 18.36
CA VAL A 588 -0.96 29.35 17.99
C VAL A 588 -1.80 30.50 18.52
N ALA A 589 -3.14 30.42 18.39
CA ALA A 589 -4.03 31.43 18.93
C ALA A 589 -3.87 31.58 20.45
N ALA A 590 -3.76 30.46 21.19
CA ALA A 590 -3.54 30.48 22.65
C ALA A 590 -2.32 31.33 23.04
N GLN A 591 -1.24 31.26 22.25
CA GLN A 591 -0.02 32.05 22.49
C GLN A 591 -0.21 33.56 22.21
N TYR A 592 -1.14 33.93 21.32
CA TYR A 592 -1.41 35.31 20.94
C TYR A 592 -2.55 35.97 21.70
N VAL A 593 -3.41 35.22 22.40
CA VAL A 593 -4.58 35.75 23.14
C VAL A 593 -4.24 36.91 24.09
N HIS A 594 -3.02 36.94 24.63
CA HIS A 594 -2.55 37.98 25.55
C HIS A 594 -1.64 39.04 24.91
N THR A 595 -1.19 38.86 23.66
CA THR A 595 -0.19 39.72 23.01
C THR A 595 -0.69 40.40 21.73
N SER A 596 -1.58 39.76 20.96
CA SER A 596 -2.19 40.30 19.74
C SER A 596 -3.59 39.71 19.58
N THR A 597 -4.60 40.45 20.04
CA THR A 597 -6.01 40.01 20.01
C THR A 597 -6.50 39.78 18.59
N GLU A 598 -6.22 40.70 17.66
CA GLU A 598 -6.65 40.60 16.26
C GLU A 598 -6.07 39.35 15.56
N HIS A 599 -4.79 39.05 15.80
CA HIS A 599 -4.18 37.84 15.24
C HIS A 599 -4.76 36.56 15.85
N ALA A 600 -5.01 36.56 17.16
CA ALA A 600 -5.67 35.44 17.82
C ALA A 600 -7.09 35.21 17.28
N GLU A 601 -7.88 36.26 17.07
CA GLU A 601 -9.23 36.16 16.50
C GLU A 601 -9.23 35.58 15.09
N SER A 602 -8.31 36.02 14.22
CA SER A 602 -8.15 35.49 12.86
C SER A 602 -7.82 33.99 12.86
N MET A 603 -6.89 33.57 13.72
CA MET A 603 -6.49 32.16 13.84
C MET A 603 -7.62 31.30 14.40
N LEU A 604 -8.33 31.76 15.44
CA LEU A 604 -9.49 31.07 16.00
C LEU A 604 -10.64 30.95 14.99
N GLY A 605 -10.90 32.01 14.21
CA GLY A 605 -11.91 31.99 13.16
C GLY A 605 -11.61 30.94 12.08
N THR A 606 -10.34 30.82 11.67
CA THR A 606 -9.92 29.79 10.72
C THR A 606 -10.00 28.39 11.33
N ALA A 607 -9.56 28.21 12.58
CA ALA A 607 -9.66 26.95 13.30
C ALA A 607 -11.13 26.49 13.46
N GLU A 608 -12.04 27.42 13.76
CA GLU A 608 -13.47 27.15 13.90
C GLU A 608 -14.09 26.67 12.59
N GLN A 609 -13.75 27.29 11.45
CA GLN A 609 -14.22 26.86 10.13
C GLN A 609 -13.78 25.43 9.81
N LEU A 610 -12.53 25.09 10.11
CA LEU A 610 -12.02 23.73 9.90
C LEU A 610 -12.69 22.74 10.84
N ALA A 611 -12.78 23.06 12.14
CA ALA A 611 -13.40 22.21 13.15
C ALA A 611 -14.89 21.97 12.91
N ALA A 612 -15.63 22.97 12.41
CA ALA A 612 -17.02 22.85 11.98
C ALA A 612 -17.19 21.99 10.72
N GLY A 613 -16.18 21.98 9.85
CA GLY A 613 -16.19 21.19 8.62
C GLY A 613 -15.79 19.72 8.84
N LEU A 614 -15.08 19.38 9.92
CA LEU A 614 -14.96 18.01 10.42
C LEU A 614 -16.37 17.54 10.79
N GLY A 615 -16.79 16.32 10.42
CA GLY A 615 -18.14 15.81 10.76
C GLY A 615 -19.32 16.47 10.03
N ALA A 616 -19.07 17.32 9.03
CA ALA A 616 -20.13 17.89 8.19
C ALA A 616 -20.89 16.77 7.46
N GLN A 617 -22.21 16.72 7.64
CA GLN A 617 -23.06 15.68 7.07
C GLN A 617 -23.45 15.99 5.61
N PRO A 618 -23.69 14.97 4.76
CA PRO A 618 -24.30 15.15 3.45
C PRO A 618 -25.59 15.96 3.55
N LYS A 619 -25.86 16.86 2.59
CA LYS A 619 -27.18 17.50 2.50
C LYS A 619 -28.21 16.39 2.31
N ALA A 620 -29.20 16.31 3.20
CA ALA A 620 -30.37 15.46 2.98
C ALA A 620 -30.90 15.76 1.57
N VAL A 621 -30.98 14.73 0.74
CA VAL A 621 -31.56 14.85 -0.60
C VAL A 621 -32.98 15.33 -0.40
N LYS A 622 -33.27 16.57 -0.80
CA LYS A 622 -34.65 17.04 -0.87
C LYS A 622 -35.34 16.19 -1.92
N THR A 623 -36.06 15.16 -1.50
CA THR A 623 -37.00 14.44 -2.35
C THR A 623 -38.04 15.44 -2.83
N ALA A 624 -37.79 16.03 -4.00
CA ALA A 624 -38.80 16.72 -4.77
C ALA A 624 -39.72 15.68 -5.41
N ASP A 625 -41.02 15.92 -5.29
CA ASP A 625 -42.13 15.25 -5.98
C ASP A 625 -42.46 13.80 -5.62
N VAL A 626 -43.19 13.63 -4.51
CA VAL A 626 -44.38 12.74 -4.49
C VAL A 626 -45.56 13.50 -3.88
N LYS A 627 -46.57 13.76 -4.70
CA LYS A 627 -47.83 14.45 -4.37
C LYS A 627 -48.70 13.66 -3.38
N LYS A 628 -49.25 14.40 -2.40
CA LYS A 628 -50.56 14.24 -1.71
C LYS A 628 -50.92 12.90 -1.04
N CYS A 629 -50.92 12.89 0.29
CA CYS A 629 -52.10 12.59 1.12
C CYS A 629 -51.98 13.23 2.53
N PRO A 630 -53.08 13.67 3.18
CA PRO A 630 -53.03 14.34 4.48
C PRO A 630 -53.38 13.42 5.67
N THR A 631 -52.59 13.59 6.76
CA THR A 631 -52.87 13.33 8.22
C THR A 631 -52.88 11.89 8.78
N PRO A 632 -52.68 11.68 10.12
CA PRO A 632 -51.98 12.49 11.15
C PRO A 632 -50.99 11.70 12.06
N LYS A 633 -50.06 12.46 12.68
CA LYS A 633 -49.38 12.24 13.99
C LYS A 633 -49.20 10.80 14.52
N SER A 634 -47.98 10.27 14.43
CA SER A 634 -47.38 9.52 15.53
C SER A 634 -45.91 9.89 15.67
N ALA A 635 -45.50 10.13 16.92
CA ALA A 635 -44.17 10.49 17.34
C ALA A 635 -43.46 9.24 17.84
N ALA A 636 -42.24 8.98 17.34
CA ALA A 636 -41.09 8.40 18.07
C ALA A 636 -40.00 7.93 17.10
N GLY A 637 -38.79 8.45 17.28
CA GLY A 637 -37.56 7.65 17.23
C GLY A 637 -36.99 7.24 15.87
N ALA A 638 -36.48 8.19 15.08
CA ALA A 638 -35.38 7.91 14.14
C ALA A 638 -34.48 9.15 14.02
N THR A 639 -33.65 9.37 15.04
CA THR A 639 -32.53 10.32 15.04
C THR A 639 -31.42 9.82 14.13
N ALA A 640 -31.59 9.96 12.81
CA ALA A 640 -30.56 9.67 11.81
C ALA A 640 -30.08 10.94 11.10
N GLY A 641 -29.95 12.04 11.85
CA GLY A 641 -29.36 13.28 11.37
C GLY A 641 -28.34 13.76 12.40
N GLY A 642 -27.07 13.40 12.22
CA GLY A 642 -25.99 13.92 13.07
C GLY A 642 -26.01 15.44 13.06
N ASP A 643 -25.92 16.06 14.23
CA ASP A 643 -26.20 17.48 14.49
C ASP A 643 -25.36 18.51 13.70
N GLY A 644 -24.46 18.08 12.80
CA GLY A 644 -23.61 18.97 12.01
C GLY A 644 -22.68 19.84 12.86
N ILE A 645 -22.46 19.45 14.12
CA ILE A 645 -21.65 20.18 15.10
C ILE A 645 -20.15 20.01 14.83
N GLY A 646 -19.75 18.95 14.13
CA GLY A 646 -18.36 18.66 13.83
C GLY A 646 -17.54 18.30 15.06
N ASN A 647 -16.26 18.69 15.11
CA ASN A 647 -15.40 18.36 16.26
C ASN A 647 -15.79 19.19 17.51
N ALA A 648 -16.75 18.67 18.28
CA ALA A 648 -17.37 19.37 19.40
C ALA A 648 -16.37 19.83 20.47
N HIS A 649 -15.37 19.00 20.81
CA HIS A 649 -14.37 19.33 21.82
C HIS A 649 -13.51 20.53 21.40
N LEU A 650 -12.98 20.49 20.17
CA LEU A 650 -12.14 21.57 19.66
C LEU A 650 -12.94 22.87 19.50
N ARG A 651 -14.19 22.79 19.01
CA ARG A 651 -15.07 23.96 18.86
C ARG A 651 -15.49 24.56 20.19
N LEU A 652 -15.72 23.75 21.23
CA LEU A 652 -15.99 24.24 22.58
C LEU A 652 -14.82 25.08 23.08
N TRP A 653 -13.59 24.55 22.99
CA TRP A 653 -12.39 25.26 23.42
C TRP A 653 -12.18 26.56 22.64
N ILE A 654 -12.33 26.52 21.30
CA ILE A 654 -12.23 27.72 20.45
C ILE A 654 -13.29 28.75 20.87
N GLY A 655 -14.53 28.31 21.05
CA GLY A 655 -15.65 29.17 21.45
C GLY A 655 -15.45 29.82 22.82
N GLU A 656 -14.82 29.14 23.77
CA GLU A 656 -14.45 29.71 25.08
C GLU A 656 -13.38 30.79 24.96
N ARG A 657 -12.34 30.55 24.15
CA ARG A 657 -11.30 31.56 23.89
C ARG A 657 -11.88 32.78 23.15
N SER A 658 -12.75 32.56 22.16
CA SER A 658 -13.45 33.65 21.47
C SER A 658 -14.39 34.43 22.40
N LEU A 659 -15.06 33.76 23.34
CA LEU A 659 -15.88 34.43 24.36
C LEU A 659 -15.03 35.34 25.25
N GLU A 660 -13.85 34.87 25.66
CA GLU A 660 -12.89 35.64 26.46
C GLU A 660 -12.42 36.90 25.70
N LEU A 661 -12.07 36.78 24.42
CA LEU A 661 -11.65 37.91 23.59
C LEU A 661 -12.76 38.96 23.43
N LYS A 662 -13.99 38.53 23.14
CA LYS A 662 -15.15 39.45 23.02
C LYS A 662 -15.46 40.20 24.32
N LYS A 663 -15.34 39.51 25.47
CA LYS A 663 -15.48 40.14 26.78
C LYS A 663 -14.40 41.20 27.01
N ARG A 664 -13.14 40.92 26.64
CA ARG A 664 -12.04 41.90 26.70
C ARG A 664 -12.24 43.10 25.79
N ALA A 665 -12.84 42.88 24.62
CA ALA A 665 -13.18 43.93 23.67
C ALA A 665 -14.46 44.72 24.03
N ALA A 666 -15.11 44.42 25.17
CA ALA A 666 -16.38 44.99 25.58
C ALA A 666 -17.54 44.81 24.56
N ASP A 667 -17.49 43.78 23.70
CA ASP A 667 -18.59 43.40 22.82
C ASP A 667 -19.56 42.45 23.56
N GLU A 668 -20.39 43.02 24.43
CA GLU A 668 -21.37 42.26 25.22
C GLU A 668 -22.36 41.47 24.34
N LYS A 669 -22.78 42.05 23.21
CA LYS A 669 -23.72 41.41 22.28
C LYS A 669 -23.09 40.18 21.63
N GLY A 670 -21.85 40.27 21.16
CA GLY A 670 -21.11 39.15 20.60
C GLY A 670 -20.75 38.09 21.63
N ALA A 671 -20.47 38.50 22.88
CA ALA A 671 -20.20 37.59 23.99
C ALA A 671 -21.44 36.77 24.37
N LEU A 672 -22.62 37.40 24.48
CA LEU A 672 -23.88 36.69 24.75
C LEU A 672 -24.21 35.67 23.65
N LYS A 673 -24.04 36.05 22.38
CA LYS A 673 -24.23 35.12 21.25
C LYS A 673 -23.27 33.94 21.32
N GLN A 674 -22.01 34.18 21.65
CA GLN A 674 -21.01 33.12 21.78
C GLN A 674 -21.32 32.18 22.95
N ALA A 675 -21.78 32.70 24.09
CA ALA A 675 -22.16 31.88 25.24
C ALA A 675 -23.26 30.88 24.88
N VAL A 676 -24.30 31.30 24.14
CA VAL A 676 -25.37 30.40 23.66
C VAL A 676 -24.83 29.31 22.74
N VAL A 677 -23.87 29.64 21.87
CA VAL A 677 -23.24 28.65 20.99
C VAL A 677 -22.39 27.66 21.81
N ASN A 678 -21.66 28.14 22.81
CA ASN A 678 -20.84 27.29 23.67
C ASN A 678 -21.68 26.31 24.49
N GLU A 679 -22.87 26.70 24.96
CA GLU A 679 -23.79 25.76 25.63
C GLU A 679 -24.18 24.58 24.71
N LYS A 680 -24.44 24.85 23.42
CA LYS A 680 -24.70 23.77 22.45
C LYS A 680 -23.49 22.85 22.27
N PHE A 681 -22.27 23.39 22.31
CA PHE A 681 -21.06 22.59 22.25
C PHE A 681 -20.84 21.77 23.51
N LYS A 682 -21.15 22.31 24.70
CA LYS A 682 -21.13 21.55 25.96
C LYS A 682 -22.11 20.39 25.91
N ASP A 683 -23.34 20.60 25.43
CA ASP A 683 -24.32 19.52 25.24
C ASP A 683 -23.79 18.44 24.29
N ALA A 684 -23.13 18.84 23.20
CA ALA A 684 -22.54 17.91 22.24
C ALA A 684 -21.38 17.10 22.84
N VAL A 685 -20.49 17.76 23.59
CA VAL A 685 -19.41 17.11 24.33
C VAL A 685 -19.97 16.14 25.36
N ALA A 686 -20.99 16.55 26.12
CA ALA A 686 -21.65 15.70 27.10
C ALA A 686 -22.28 14.45 26.45
N ARG A 687 -22.87 14.56 25.25
CA ARG A 687 -23.36 13.39 24.51
C ARG A 687 -22.24 12.42 24.10
N VAL A 688 -21.10 12.93 23.66
CA VAL A 688 -19.93 12.09 23.36
C VAL A 688 -19.42 11.40 24.64
N GLN A 689 -19.35 12.15 25.74
CA GLN A 689 -18.89 11.63 27.03
C GLN A 689 -19.88 10.66 27.68
N LYS A 690 -21.19 10.77 27.47
CA LYS A 690 -22.18 9.78 27.97
C LYS A 690 -21.89 8.37 27.47
N ARG A 691 -21.36 8.23 26.24
CA ARG A 691 -20.91 6.95 25.70
C ARG A 691 -19.74 6.34 26.49
N LYS A 692 -19.01 7.11 27.29
CA LYS A 692 -17.93 6.63 28.17
C LYS A 692 -18.42 5.54 29.13
N PHE A 693 -19.69 5.60 29.56
CA PHE A 693 -20.24 4.79 30.64
C PHE A 693 -21.11 3.61 30.19
N ASN A 694 -21.24 3.35 28.89
CA ASN A 694 -22.16 2.34 28.33
C ASN A 694 -23.64 2.54 28.74
N ASP A 695 -24.02 3.72 29.24
CA ASP A 695 -25.41 4.13 29.39
C ASP A 695 -25.92 4.60 28.02
N VAL A 696 -26.25 3.64 27.17
CA VAL A 696 -27.12 3.88 26.02
C VAL A 696 -28.38 3.06 26.25
N ASP A 697 -29.40 3.73 26.77
CA ASP A 697 -30.81 3.28 26.69
C ASP A 697 -31.28 3.25 25.23
#